data_AF-A0A2H5XCQ1-F1
#
_entry.id   AF-A0A2H5XCQ1-F1
#
_cell.length_a   1.000
_cell.length_b   1.000
_cell.length_c   1.000
_cell.angle_alpha   90.00
_cell.angle_beta   90.00
_cell.angle_gamma   90.00
#
_symmetry.space_group_name_H-M   'P 1'
#
loop_
_entity.id
_entity.type
_entity.pdbx_description
1 polymer ?
#
loop_
_entity_poly.entity_id
_entity_poly.type
_entity_poly.pdbx_seq_one_letter_code
_entity_poly.pdbx_strand_id
1 'polypeptide(L)'
;MRCWWAVATVLTSMCGYAILRASEVVPVTVTIVGEQFLLDGKPTYADTPHANPKALGMLLNTRMVQALFADENPETRHLWRYPDGTEFDPERNTNEFIAALPLYKAHGVIAFTINLQCGAPKRDQITGNQPWHVSGFNPDGSLKPAWLNRLKRILDAAQKQRMVVILGLFYFGQDQRLRDEDAVKRAVVNAVDWLMEQGYRHVLVEIANECNSGGYDHKIIRPPRVVELIKLAKERSGGKLLVSTSFTGGVVPPDEVLRAVDFVLVHGNGQKPERIREMVRTIRAKLHSWGTPKPIVFNEDGTDLRNMEAALEEGASWGYFDPGRNNYRNGFQSPPTNWLINTPSKRAFFRKAAEWVGIVPPKGVTYEMQRLIIARLDPQLNRTVCAVGDINGDGKEDVVIGSRQKGKDSLVWLEQIGMGDWRVHVIDDEAEMLESGGVLGDVDGDGRLDFIAGGDWRSPNLWWWRQPSDPKQKWQRFVIGSFANKFHTQLWADVDGDGKGELVTWNQGQKALLWLKPQSDPTKEWQAFVIARDVEGEGLAWADVDGDGKPELIAGNFWFKPTSDVRKEWQRFQFAKGYVGTVVEAADLDNDGRIEIILSEGDAQYFGRKEQGRVAWFKAGSDPRQIWREHVLASDLVDPHSLIVADFTGDGLLDICVIEMDFTDRPQVILFVNRGSGKFETHVVDEGVGSHDAKLIRIGDKPAIVGKPFTGKRLGEVHLWMMECNPIAFTLCACCERRR
;
A
#
# COMPACT_ATOMS: atom_id res chain seq x y z
N MET A 1 -55.37 -18.78 55.27
CA MET A 1 -55.73 -17.34 55.33
C MET A 1 -55.11 -16.68 54.11
N ARG A 2 -55.90 -16.52 53.01
CA ARG A 2 -56.33 -15.23 52.37
C ARG A 2 -55.12 -14.41 51.82
N CYS A 3 -54.95 -14.02 50.55
CA CYS A 3 -55.85 -13.76 49.41
C CYS A 3 -55.09 -13.84 48.03
N TRP A 4 -55.65 -14.41 46.94
CA TRP A 4 -56.32 -13.82 45.72
C TRP A 4 -55.40 -13.61 44.47
N TRP A 5 -55.60 -14.33 43.34
CA TRP A 5 -56.32 -13.98 42.07
C TRP A 5 -55.78 -12.70 41.36
N ALA A 6 -55.64 -12.54 40.03
CA ALA A 6 -55.79 -13.34 38.81
C ALA A 6 -55.30 -12.51 37.59
N VAL A 7 -54.94 -13.23 36.51
CA VAL A 7 -55.09 -12.98 35.06
C VAL A 7 -54.95 -11.57 34.46
N ALA A 8 -54.12 -11.54 33.40
CA ALA A 8 -53.68 -10.42 32.58
C ALA A 8 -54.77 -9.74 31.72
N THR A 9 -54.66 -8.42 31.63
CA THR A 9 -55.34 -7.55 30.66
C THR A 9 -54.31 -6.97 29.70
N VAL A 10 -54.49 -7.21 28.40
CA VAL A 10 -53.73 -6.58 27.31
C VAL A 10 -54.21 -5.13 27.17
N LEU A 11 -53.30 -4.17 27.38
CA LEU A 11 -53.49 -2.75 27.08
C LEU A 11 -52.65 -2.39 25.86
N THR A 12 -53.34 -2.07 24.77
CA THR A 12 -52.83 -1.38 23.59
C THR A 12 -52.16 -0.05 23.98
N SER A 13 -50.86 0.07 23.68
CA SER A 13 -50.15 1.35 23.65
C SER A 13 -49.63 1.57 22.24
N MET A 14 -50.13 2.61 21.59
CA MET A 14 -49.65 3.12 20.30
C MET A 14 -48.19 3.59 20.46
N CYS A 15 -47.24 2.74 20.05
CA CYS A 15 -45.87 3.19 19.81
C CYS A 15 -45.77 3.51 18.31
N GLY A 16 -45.86 4.80 17.99
CA GLY A 16 -45.69 5.29 16.63
C GLY A 16 -44.35 4.85 16.08
N TYR A 17 -44.39 4.03 15.02
CA TYR A 17 -43.26 3.82 14.13
C TYR A 17 -42.93 5.17 13.49
N ALA A 18 -41.95 5.88 14.04
CA ALA A 18 -41.24 6.90 13.29
C ALA A 18 -40.48 6.17 12.19
N ILE A 19 -41.11 6.07 11.01
CA ILE A 19 -40.38 5.84 9.77
C ILE A 19 -39.30 6.93 9.73
N LEU A 20 -38.05 6.53 9.93
CA LEU A 20 -36.90 7.36 9.57
C LEU A 20 -37.06 7.65 8.08
N ARG A 21 -37.63 8.82 7.75
CA ARG A 21 -37.58 9.35 6.40
C ARG A 21 -36.10 9.39 6.04
N ALA A 22 -35.74 8.74 4.94
CA ALA A 22 -34.46 9.00 4.29
C ALA A 22 -34.34 10.52 4.21
N SER A 23 -33.31 11.09 4.84
CA SER A 23 -33.02 12.52 4.73
C SER A 23 -33.01 12.86 3.25
N GLU A 24 -33.88 13.77 2.81
CA GLU A 24 -33.90 14.24 1.43
C GLU A 24 -32.47 14.65 1.04
N VAL A 25 -31.92 14.00 0.01
CA VAL A 25 -30.60 14.37 -0.51
C VAL A 25 -30.77 15.75 -1.13
N VAL A 26 -30.26 16.77 -0.44
CA VAL A 26 -30.32 18.16 -0.93
C VAL A 26 -29.48 18.23 -2.21
N PRO A 27 -30.07 18.64 -3.36
CA PRO A 27 -29.33 18.79 -4.60
C PRO A 27 -28.17 19.76 -4.43
N VAL A 28 -26.98 19.38 -4.92
CA VAL A 28 -25.78 20.22 -4.87
C VAL A 28 -25.62 20.89 -6.24
N THR A 29 -25.44 22.21 -6.24
CA THR A 29 -25.25 22.99 -7.47
C THR A 29 -23.88 23.64 -7.48
N VAL A 30 -23.10 23.40 -8.54
CA VAL A 30 -21.86 24.14 -8.80
C VAL A 30 -22.12 25.29 -9.78
N THR A 31 -21.66 26.49 -9.42
CA THR A 31 -21.71 27.68 -10.28
C THR A 31 -20.36 28.40 -10.28
N ILE A 32 -20.21 29.42 -11.12
CA ILE A 32 -19.01 30.25 -11.20
C ILE A 32 -19.40 31.72 -11.04
N VAL A 33 -18.66 32.45 -10.22
CA VAL A 33 -18.71 33.92 -10.14
C VAL A 33 -17.28 34.44 -10.21
N GLY A 34 -16.97 35.16 -11.29
CA GLY A 34 -15.61 35.62 -11.56
C GLY A 34 -14.64 34.44 -11.68
N GLU A 35 -13.60 34.44 -10.84
CA GLU A 35 -12.60 33.37 -10.81
C GLU A 35 -12.89 32.26 -9.79
N GLN A 36 -14.08 32.25 -9.18
CA GLN A 36 -14.40 31.34 -8.07
C GLN A 36 -15.46 30.32 -8.47
N PHE A 37 -15.23 29.07 -8.08
CA PHE A 37 -16.27 28.05 -8.02
C PHE A 37 -17.12 28.21 -6.75
N LEU A 38 -18.42 28.10 -6.90
CA LEU A 38 -19.37 28.18 -5.81
C LEU A 38 -20.12 26.85 -5.69
N LEU A 39 -20.37 26.42 -4.46
CA LEU A 39 -21.31 25.35 -4.12
C LEU A 39 -22.50 25.95 -3.41
N ASP A 40 -23.70 25.77 -3.99
CA ASP A 40 -24.97 26.30 -3.48
C ASP A 40 -24.92 27.81 -3.20
N GLY A 41 -24.25 28.56 -4.09
CA GLY A 41 -24.14 30.02 -4.02
C GLY A 41 -23.07 30.57 -3.07
N LYS A 42 -22.26 29.70 -2.44
CA LYS A 42 -21.11 30.13 -1.62
C LYS A 42 -19.80 29.68 -2.25
N PRO A 43 -18.70 30.47 -2.17
CA PRO A 43 -17.39 30.01 -2.61
C PRO A 43 -17.06 28.64 -1.98
N THR A 44 -16.45 27.75 -2.74
CA THR A 44 -15.95 26.48 -2.18
C THR A 44 -15.08 26.74 -0.95
N TYR A 45 -15.15 25.85 0.04
CA TYR A 45 -14.51 25.97 1.36
C TYR A 45 -14.98 27.11 2.26
N ALA A 46 -15.98 27.91 1.87
CA ALA A 46 -16.52 28.97 2.74
C ALA A 46 -17.11 28.46 4.06
N ASP A 47 -17.58 27.20 4.07
CA ASP A 47 -18.11 26.56 5.28
C ASP A 47 -17.01 25.80 6.07
N THR A 48 -15.74 25.82 5.62
CA THR A 48 -14.63 25.19 6.33
C THR A 48 -14.15 26.12 7.47
N PRO A 49 -14.15 25.67 8.73
CA PRO A 49 -13.63 26.47 9.85
C PRO A 49 -12.16 26.83 9.62
N HIS A 50 -11.81 28.11 9.81
CA HIS A 50 -10.45 28.62 9.63
C HIS A 50 -9.84 28.37 8.23
N ALA A 51 -10.69 28.26 7.20
CA ALA A 51 -10.21 28.06 5.84
C ALA A 51 -9.17 29.12 5.46
N ASN A 52 -8.11 28.69 4.78
CA ASN A 52 -7.19 29.61 4.13
C ASN A 52 -7.99 30.51 3.16
N PRO A 53 -7.97 31.85 3.29
CA PRO A 53 -8.72 32.73 2.40
C PRO A 53 -8.37 32.56 0.92
N LYS A 54 -7.14 32.14 0.61
CA LYS A 54 -6.71 31.85 -0.77
C LYS A 54 -7.32 30.57 -1.33
N ALA A 55 -7.81 29.66 -0.49
CA ALA A 55 -8.49 28.43 -0.94
C ALA A 55 -9.94 28.70 -1.39
N LEU A 56 -10.54 29.83 -0.99
CA LEU A 56 -11.94 30.14 -1.28
C LEU A 56 -12.20 30.22 -2.80
N GLY A 57 -13.14 29.42 -3.27
CA GLY A 57 -13.48 29.35 -4.70
C GLY A 57 -12.57 28.43 -5.52
N MET A 58 -11.62 27.72 -4.90
CA MET A 58 -10.80 26.71 -5.58
C MET A 58 -11.47 25.34 -5.64
N LEU A 59 -10.98 24.50 -6.54
CA LEU A 59 -11.47 23.14 -6.77
C LEU A 59 -10.30 22.14 -6.73
N LEU A 60 -9.81 21.84 -5.52
CA LEU A 60 -8.82 20.78 -5.35
C LEU A 60 -9.43 19.44 -5.73
N ASN A 61 -8.78 18.76 -6.66
CA ASN A 61 -9.28 17.54 -7.25
C ASN A 61 -8.21 16.47 -7.41
N THR A 62 -8.67 15.28 -7.75
CA THR A 62 -7.84 14.13 -8.13
C THR A 62 -8.33 13.59 -9.45
N ARG A 63 -7.40 13.15 -10.30
CA ARG A 63 -7.74 12.51 -11.56
C ARG A 63 -7.94 11.01 -11.32
N MET A 64 -9.16 10.54 -11.54
CA MET A 64 -9.66 9.20 -11.18
C MET A 64 -10.38 8.55 -12.38
N VAL A 65 -9.86 8.78 -13.60
CA VAL A 65 -10.54 8.45 -14.87
C VAL A 65 -10.92 6.98 -15.05
N GLN A 66 -10.27 6.07 -14.30
CA GLN A 66 -10.58 4.65 -14.31
C GLN A 66 -11.71 4.22 -13.37
N ALA A 67 -12.40 5.14 -12.69
CA ALA A 67 -13.48 4.77 -11.77
C ALA A 67 -14.65 4.01 -12.44
N LEU A 68 -14.86 4.21 -13.74
CA LEU A 68 -15.89 3.54 -14.56
C LEU A 68 -15.35 2.34 -15.35
N PHE A 69 -14.05 2.04 -15.24
CA PHE A 69 -13.30 1.18 -16.13
C PHE A 69 -13.99 -0.18 -16.34
N ALA A 70 -14.14 -0.53 -17.61
CA ALA A 70 -14.54 -1.84 -18.06
C ALA A 70 -13.93 -2.05 -19.45
N ASP A 71 -13.12 -3.10 -19.60
CA ASP A 71 -12.50 -3.45 -20.86
C ASP A 71 -13.33 -4.50 -21.61
N GLU A 72 -13.89 -4.11 -22.74
CA GLU A 72 -14.69 -4.98 -23.60
C GLU A 72 -13.82 -5.77 -24.60
N ASN A 73 -12.52 -5.49 -24.69
CA ASN A 73 -11.65 -6.25 -25.57
C ASN A 73 -11.28 -7.61 -24.92
N PRO A 74 -11.68 -8.75 -25.52
CA PRO A 74 -11.36 -10.07 -24.98
C PRO A 74 -9.86 -10.37 -24.93
N GLU A 75 -9.05 -9.71 -25.76
CA GLU A 75 -7.60 -9.87 -25.81
C GLU A 75 -6.87 -9.13 -24.70
N THR A 76 -7.48 -8.11 -24.08
CA THR A 76 -6.82 -7.30 -23.05
C THR A 76 -7.48 -7.38 -21.68
N ARG A 77 -8.75 -7.81 -21.58
CA ARG A 77 -9.48 -7.87 -20.30
C ARG A 77 -8.78 -8.71 -19.20
N HIS A 78 -7.99 -9.71 -19.59
CA HIS A 78 -7.28 -10.59 -18.67
C HIS A 78 -6.06 -9.91 -18.00
N LEU A 79 -5.65 -8.73 -18.48
CA LEU A 79 -4.51 -7.97 -17.95
C LEU A 79 -4.84 -7.28 -16.62
N TRP A 80 -6.12 -7.18 -16.26
CA TRP A 80 -6.59 -6.34 -15.14
C TRP A 80 -6.93 -7.14 -13.87
N ARG A 81 -6.42 -8.36 -13.75
CA ARG A 81 -6.65 -9.22 -12.57
C ARG A 81 -6.16 -8.54 -11.29
N TYR A 82 -6.86 -8.81 -10.19
CA TYR A 82 -6.41 -8.43 -8.87
C TYR A 82 -5.20 -9.29 -8.45
N PRO A 83 -4.38 -8.81 -7.48
CA PRO A 83 -3.22 -9.58 -6.99
C PRO A 83 -3.57 -10.96 -6.44
N ASP A 84 -4.80 -11.13 -5.92
CA ASP A 84 -5.33 -12.41 -5.43
C ASP A 84 -5.71 -13.40 -6.55
N GLY A 85 -5.47 -13.03 -7.82
CA GLY A 85 -5.77 -13.82 -9.00
C GLY A 85 -7.22 -13.70 -9.51
N THR A 86 -8.10 -13.02 -8.77
CA THR A 86 -9.50 -12.84 -9.18
C THR A 86 -9.61 -11.96 -10.43
N GLU A 87 -10.63 -12.24 -11.24
CA GLU A 87 -10.93 -11.43 -12.43
C GLU A 87 -11.23 -9.99 -12.02
N PHE A 88 -10.91 -9.05 -12.92
CA PHE A 88 -11.36 -7.68 -12.77
C PHE A 88 -12.89 -7.62 -12.75
N ASP A 89 -13.45 -6.97 -11.74
CA ASP A 89 -14.87 -6.68 -11.64
C ASP A 89 -15.09 -5.16 -11.69
N PRO A 90 -15.69 -4.62 -12.77
CA PRO A 90 -16.02 -3.20 -12.88
C PRO A 90 -16.87 -2.69 -11.71
N GLU A 91 -17.74 -3.52 -11.15
CA GLU A 91 -18.58 -3.12 -10.02
C GLU A 91 -17.78 -3.04 -8.73
N ARG A 92 -16.89 -4.00 -8.45
CA ARG A 92 -15.92 -3.90 -7.33
C ARG A 92 -15.09 -2.63 -7.42
N ASN A 93 -14.48 -2.35 -8.58
CA ASN A 93 -13.67 -1.14 -8.78
C ASN A 93 -14.46 0.15 -8.51
N THR A 94 -15.69 0.26 -9.01
CA THR A 94 -16.55 1.42 -8.73
C THR A 94 -16.98 1.49 -7.26
N ASN A 95 -17.26 0.36 -6.60
CA ASN A 95 -17.66 0.32 -5.19
C ASN A 95 -16.53 0.81 -4.27
N GLU A 96 -15.31 0.32 -4.52
CA GLU A 96 -14.12 0.71 -3.77
C GLU A 96 -13.82 2.21 -3.98
N PHE A 97 -13.98 2.73 -5.20
CA PHE A 97 -13.86 4.17 -5.46
C PHE A 97 -14.89 5.00 -4.67
N ILE A 98 -16.17 4.60 -4.71
CA ILE A 98 -17.25 5.27 -3.96
C ILE A 98 -16.94 5.27 -2.45
N ALA A 99 -16.44 4.15 -1.93
CA ALA A 99 -16.09 4.02 -0.51
C ALA A 99 -14.94 4.96 -0.08
N ALA A 100 -14.06 5.36 -1.01
CA ALA A 100 -12.95 6.26 -0.72
C ALA A 100 -13.32 7.76 -0.69
N LEU A 101 -14.44 8.16 -1.32
CA LEU A 101 -14.85 9.57 -1.42
C LEU A 101 -14.94 10.34 -0.08
N PRO A 102 -15.50 9.78 1.01
CA PRO A 102 -15.55 10.47 2.30
C PRO A 102 -14.14 10.80 2.83
N LEU A 103 -13.18 9.90 2.63
CA LEU A 103 -11.80 10.08 3.06
C LEU A 103 -11.12 11.21 2.29
N TYR A 104 -11.35 11.31 0.98
CA TYR A 104 -10.82 12.40 0.16
C TYR A 104 -11.39 13.76 0.61
N LYS A 105 -12.71 13.81 0.86
CA LYS A 105 -13.39 15.00 1.36
C LYS A 105 -12.84 15.46 2.71
N ALA A 106 -12.55 14.51 3.60
CA ALA A 106 -11.97 14.79 4.91
C ALA A 106 -10.54 15.38 4.83
N HIS A 107 -9.85 15.22 3.70
CA HIS A 107 -8.56 15.84 3.41
C HIS A 107 -8.67 17.12 2.57
N GLY A 108 -9.88 17.69 2.45
CA GLY A 108 -10.10 18.93 1.69
C GLY A 108 -10.11 18.75 0.18
N VAL A 109 -10.07 17.53 -0.35
CA VAL A 109 -10.26 17.27 -1.79
C VAL A 109 -11.75 17.14 -2.05
N ILE A 110 -12.34 18.15 -2.69
CA ILE A 110 -13.80 18.25 -2.88
C ILE A 110 -14.25 17.95 -4.30
N ALA A 111 -13.32 17.58 -5.17
CA ALA A 111 -13.63 17.26 -6.54
C ALA A 111 -12.79 16.10 -7.06
N PHE A 112 -13.22 15.51 -8.16
CA PHE A 112 -12.45 14.51 -8.89
C PHE A 112 -12.86 14.47 -10.36
N THR A 113 -11.96 13.96 -11.18
CA THR A 113 -12.16 13.83 -12.62
C THR A 113 -12.35 12.36 -12.98
N ILE A 114 -13.48 12.04 -13.60
CA ILE A 114 -13.76 10.73 -14.23
C ILE A 114 -13.99 10.92 -15.73
N ASN A 115 -13.90 9.87 -16.53
CA ASN A 115 -14.13 10.00 -17.98
C ASN A 115 -14.93 8.80 -18.51
N LEU A 116 -15.91 9.06 -19.38
CA LEU A 116 -16.71 8.02 -20.05
C LEU A 116 -15.88 7.14 -21.00
N GLN A 117 -14.78 7.67 -21.53
CA GLN A 117 -13.77 6.90 -22.26
C GLN A 117 -12.50 6.64 -21.43
N CYS A 118 -12.58 6.84 -20.11
CA CYS A 118 -11.49 6.63 -19.18
C CYS A 118 -10.18 7.35 -19.61
N GLY A 119 -9.04 6.68 -19.44
CA GLY A 119 -7.74 7.12 -19.92
C GLY A 119 -6.85 5.90 -20.21
N ALA A 120 -5.57 6.10 -20.54
CA ALA A 120 -4.64 5.00 -20.71
C ALA A 120 -4.44 4.22 -19.39
N PRO A 121 -4.89 2.94 -19.28
CA PRO A 121 -4.77 2.13 -18.07
C PRO A 121 -3.35 1.63 -17.82
N LYS A 122 -2.45 1.72 -18.81
CA LYS A 122 -1.06 1.24 -18.75
C LYS A 122 -0.06 2.38 -18.93
N ARG A 123 0.89 2.47 -18.00
CA ARG A 123 1.90 3.53 -17.99
C ARG A 123 2.92 3.44 -19.13
N ASP A 124 3.20 2.24 -19.60
CA ASP A 124 4.12 1.95 -20.72
C ASP A 124 3.49 2.19 -22.10
N GLN A 125 2.17 2.38 -22.17
CA GLN A 125 1.41 2.47 -23.43
C GLN A 125 0.46 3.67 -23.42
N ILE A 126 0.99 4.85 -23.11
CA ILE A 126 0.24 6.11 -23.07
C ILE A 126 -0.01 6.67 -24.49
N THR A 127 0.93 6.46 -25.42
CA THR A 127 0.85 6.96 -26.81
C THR A 127 0.82 5.82 -27.82
N GLY A 128 0.13 6.01 -28.95
CA GLY A 128 0.04 5.02 -30.03
C GLY A 128 -1.24 4.18 -30.02
N ASN A 129 -1.16 2.95 -30.54
CA ASN A 129 -2.30 2.03 -30.64
C ASN A 129 -2.68 1.51 -29.24
N GLN A 130 -3.84 1.90 -28.73
CA GLN A 130 -4.40 1.45 -27.46
C GLN A 130 -5.33 0.25 -27.71
N PRO A 131 -4.90 -0.99 -27.42
CA PRO A 131 -5.65 -2.18 -27.82
C PRO A 131 -6.95 -2.38 -27.02
N TRP A 132 -7.02 -1.92 -25.77
CA TRP A 132 -8.21 -2.05 -24.93
C TRP A 132 -9.43 -1.31 -25.50
N HIS A 133 -10.62 -1.77 -25.13
CA HIS A 133 -11.87 -1.14 -25.50
C HIS A 133 -12.60 -0.67 -24.25
N VAL A 134 -12.40 0.60 -23.91
CA VAL A 134 -12.85 1.21 -22.67
C VAL A 134 -13.63 2.46 -23.02
N SER A 135 -14.93 2.30 -23.26
CA SER A 135 -15.82 3.37 -23.68
C SER A 135 -17.24 3.13 -23.20
N GLY A 136 -17.82 4.13 -22.53
CA GLY A 136 -19.22 4.20 -22.17
C GLY A 136 -20.15 4.51 -23.35
N PHE A 137 -19.60 4.74 -24.55
CA PHE A 137 -20.34 4.93 -25.79
C PHE A 137 -20.31 3.69 -26.67
N ASN A 138 -21.43 3.42 -27.32
CA ASN A 138 -21.51 2.56 -28.50
C ASN A 138 -20.98 3.30 -29.75
N PRO A 139 -20.68 2.58 -30.84
CA PRO A 139 -20.13 3.20 -32.05
C PRO A 139 -21.00 4.28 -32.70
N ASP A 140 -22.31 4.27 -32.45
CA ASP A 140 -23.24 5.27 -32.94
C ASP A 140 -23.33 6.52 -32.04
N GLY A 141 -22.66 6.54 -30.89
CA GLY A 141 -22.72 7.61 -29.89
C GLY A 141 -23.81 7.43 -28.83
N SER A 142 -24.56 6.32 -28.83
CA SER A 142 -25.48 5.98 -27.73
C SER A 142 -24.73 5.54 -26.48
N LEU A 143 -25.31 5.77 -25.30
CA LEU A 143 -24.70 5.45 -24.01
C LEU A 143 -24.99 4.01 -23.59
N LYS A 144 -24.01 3.34 -23.00
CA LYS A 144 -24.14 1.97 -22.50
C LYS A 144 -24.80 1.95 -21.11
N PRO A 145 -25.90 1.21 -20.90
CA PRO A 145 -26.61 1.20 -19.61
C PRO A 145 -25.75 0.80 -18.41
N ALA A 146 -24.85 -0.19 -18.55
CA ALA A 146 -23.97 -0.61 -17.47
C ALA A 146 -23.03 0.51 -16.99
N TRP A 147 -22.52 1.32 -17.92
CA TRP A 147 -21.68 2.48 -17.62
C TRP A 147 -22.47 3.58 -16.93
N LEU A 148 -23.71 3.83 -17.38
CA LEU A 148 -24.60 4.80 -16.76
C LEU A 148 -25.00 4.40 -15.34
N ASN A 149 -25.21 3.11 -15.08
CA ASN A 149 -25.48 2.62 -13.73
C ASN A 149 -24.30 2.90 -12.79
N ARG A 150 -23.06 2.61 -13.20
CA ARG A 150 -21.86 2.95 -12.43
C ARG A 150 -21.70 4.47 -12.24
N LEU A 151 -21.85 5.24 -13.32
CA LEU A 151 -21.77 6.70 -13.28
C LEU A 151 -22.81 7.27 -12.30
N LYS A 152 -24.07 6.83 -12.38
CA LYS A 152 -25.14 7.27 -11.48
C LYS A 152 -24.76 7.05 -10.01
N ARG A 153 -24.25 5.86 -9.68
CA ARG A 153 -23.83 5.52 -8.30
C ARG A 153 -22.70 6.43 -7.81
N ILE A 154 -21.73 6.74 -8.67
CA ILE A 154 -20.67 7.70 -8.36
C ILE A 154 -21.22 9.11 -8.17
N LEU A 155 -22.09 9.60 -9.07
CA LEU A 155 -22.66 10.94 -9.00
C LEU A 155 -23.56 11.12 -7.76
N ASP A 156 -24.36 10.10 -7.41
CA ASP A 156 -25.19 10.08 -6.20
C ASP A 156 -24.31 10.12 -4.94
N ALA A 157 -23.23 9.34 -4.90
CA ALA A 157 -22.28 9.35 -3.79
C ALA A 157 -21.56 10.71 -3.66
N ALA A 158 -21.11 11.28 -4.77
CA ALA A 158 -20.48 12.61 -4.80
C ALA A 158 -21.45 13.71 -4.33
N GLN A 159 -22.73 13.65 -4.74
CA GLN A 159 -23.76 14.58 -4.26
C GLN A 159 -23.93 14.47 -2.75
N LYS A 160 -24.02 13.23 -2.21
CA LYS A 160 -24.11 12.98 -0.76
C LYS A 160 -22.91 13.57 0.00
N GLN A 161 -21.71 13.55 -0.59
CA GLN A 161 -20.50 14.12 -0.01
C GLN A 161 -20.30 15.62 -0.31
N ARG A 162 -21.23 16.26 -1.06
CA ARG A 162 -21.10 17.64 -1.54
C ARG A 162 -19.77 17.86 -2.27
N MET A 163 -19.50 16.98 -3.23
CA MET A 163 -18.32 17.00 -4.10
C MET A 163 -18.71 17.37 -5.53
N VAL A 164 -17.76 17.92 -6.29
CA VAL A 164 -17.92 18.26 -7.71
C VAL A 164 -17.27 17.18 -8.57
N VAL A 165 -17.93 16.79 -9.66
CA VAL A 165 -17.39 15.82 -10.60
C VAL A 165 -17.03 16.52 -11.90
N ILE A 166 -15.79 16.41 -12.35
CA ILE A 166 -15.39 16.77 -13.72
C ILE A 166 -15.57 15.50 -14.56
N LEU A 167 -16.61 15.46 -15.40
CA LEU A 167 -16.90 14.34 -16.28
C LEU A 167 -16.33 14.60 -17.67
N GLY A 168 -15.23 13.91 -17.98
CA GLY A 168 -14.69 13.79 -19.32
C GLY A 168 -15.59 12.95 -20.22
N LEU A 169 -15.76 13.36 -21.48
CA LEU A 169 -16.46 12.57 -22.48
C LEU A 169 -15.50 11.77 -23.34
N PHE A 170 -14.49 12.44 -23.93
CA PHE A 170 -13.60 11.81 -24.90
C PHE A 170 -12.16 11.68 -24.40
N TYR A 171 -11.51 10.62 -24.85
CA TYR A 171 -10.09 10.35 -24.62
C TYR A 171 -9.45 9.85 -25.92
N PHE A 172 -8.25 10.36 -26.24
CA PHE A 172 -7.52 9.93 -27.44
C PHE A 172 -7.16 8.44 -27.33
N GLY A 173 -7.32 7.70 -28.43
CA GLY A 173 -7.12 6.25 -28.42
C GLY A 173 -8.39 5.45 -28.04
N GLN A 174 -9.45 6.14 -27.60
CA GLN A 174 -10.80 5.56 -27.46
C GLN A 174 -11.83 6.24 -28.36
N ASP A 175 -11.58 7.45 -28.88
CA ASP A 175 -12.48 8.12 -29.81
C ASP A 175 -12.71 7.30 -31.09
N GLN A 176 -11.73 6.49 -31.49
CA GLN A 176 -11.81 5.54 -32.62
C GLN A 176 -12.93 4.51 -32.49
N ARG A 177 -13.52 4.35 -31.30
CA ARG A 177 -14.67 3.48 -31.09
C ARG A 177 -15.96 4.11 -31.61
N LEU A 178 -15.99 5.42 -31.84
CA LEU A 178 -17.08 6.13 -32.48
C LEU A 178 -16.93 6.06 -34.00
N ARG A 179 -18.05 5.81 -34.69
CA ARG A 179 -18.02 5.52 -36.12
C ARG A 179 -17.69 6.74 -36.98
N ASP A 180 -18.22 7.90 -36.63
CA ASP A 180 -18.22 9.10 -37.45
C ASP A 180 -18.42 10.37 -36.62
N GLU A 181 -18.27 11.55 -37.25
CA GLU A 181 -18.48 12.85 -36.60
C GLU A 181 -19.90 12.99 -36.00
N ASP A 182 -20.92 12.41 -36.64
CA ASP A 182 -22.28 12.45 -36.11
C ASP A 182 -22.42 11.60 -34.85
N ALA A 183 -21.70 10.49 -34.74
CA ALA A 183 -21.61 9.69 -33.52
C ALA A 183 -20.96 10.48 -32.38
N VAL A 184 -19.91 11.27 -32.66
CA VAL A 184 -19.31 12.17 -31.67
C VAL A 184 -20.32 13.22 -31.20
N LYS A 185 -21.05 13.86 -32.10
CA LYS A 185 -22.10 14.84 -31.74
C LYS A 185 -23.22 14.19 -30.93
N ARG A 186 -23.69 13.00 -31.35
CA ARG A 186 -24.72 12.24 -30.62
C ARG A 186 -24.24 11.83 -29.23
N ALA A 187 -22.97 11.44 -29.08
CA ALA A 187 -22.37 11.13 -27.78
C ALA A 187 -22.44 12.32 -26.82
N VAL A 188 -22.09 13.53 -27.29
CA VAL A 188 -22.23 14.77 -26.50
C VAL A 188 -23.69 15.02 -26.11
N VAL A 189 -24.62 14.95 -27.07
CA VAL A 189 -26.05 15.18 -26.83
C VAL A 189 -26.60 14.18 -25.80
N ASN A 190 -26.34 12.89 -26.01
CA ASN A 190 -26.85 11.84 -25.13
C ASN A 190 -26.28 11.97 -23.70
N ALA A 191 -25.00 12.28 -23.55
CA ALA A 191 -24.38 12.50 -22.24
C ALA A 191 -25.00 13.70 -21.50
N VAL A 192 -25.18 14.82 -22.21
CA VAL A 192 -25.81 16.02 -21.64
C VAL A 192 -27.27 15.76 -21.28
N ASP A 193 -28.05 15.15 -22.18
CA ASP A 193 -29.46 14.83 -21.95
C ASP A 193 -29.62 13.94 -20.74
N TRP A 194 -28.81 12.89 -20.63
CA TRP A 194 -28.85 11.99 -19.49
C TRP A 194 -28.55 12.72 -18.18
N LEU A 195 -27.50 13.56 -18.12
CA LEU A 195 -27.19 14.36 -16.92
C LEU A 195 -28.34 15.30 -16.55
N MET A 196 -28.98 15.91 -17.55
CA MET A 196 -30.09 16.83 -17.37
C MET A 196 -31.35 16.12 -16.87
N GLU A 197 -31.67 14.94 -17.42
CA GLU A 197 -32.77 14.06 -17.01
C GLU A 197 -32.60 13.55 -15.59
N GLN A 198 -31.37 13.18 -15.18
CA GLN A 198 -31.07 12.79 -13.81
C GLN A 198 -31.08 13.98 -12.83
N GLY A 199 -31.09 15.23 -13.34
CA GLY A 199 -31.16 16.44 -12.52
C GLY A 199 -29.83 16.85 -11.87
N TYR A 200 -28.70 16.28 -12.29
CA TYR A 200 -27.40 16.60 -11.70
C TYR A 200 -26.96 18.03 -11.99
N ARG A 201 -26.45 18.72 -10.96
CA ARG A 201 -25.97 20.11 -11.04
C ARG A 201 -24.61 20.33 -10.38
N HIS A 202 -23.99 19.28 -9.82
CA HIS A 202 -22.63 19.25 -9.29
C HIS A 202 -21.61 18.65 -10.27
N VAL A 203 -21.96 18.60 -11.56
CA VAL A 203 -21.14 18.02 -12.63
C VAL A 203 -20.66 19.11 -13.58
N LEU A 204 -19.35 19.17 -13.77
CA LEU A 204 -18.67 19.94 -14.81
C LEU A 204 -18.38 19.01 -15.99
N VAL A 205 -18.57 19.46 -17.23
CA VAL A 205 -18.34 18.64 -18.42
C VAL A 205 -17.00 19.03 -19.05
N GLU A 206 -16.12 18.05 -19.23
CA GLU A 206 -14.92 18.17 -20.06
C GLU A 206 -15.19 17.46 -21.39
N ILE A 207 -15.22 18.21 -22.50
CA ILE A 207 -15.49 17.62 -23.83
C ILE A 207 -14.43 16.59 -24.17
N ALA A 208 -13.17 16.95 -24.08
CA ALA A 208 -12.07 16.06 -24.42
C ALA A 208 -10.85 16.32 -23.55
N ASN A 209 -10.27 15.22 -23.07
CA ASN A 209 -8.98 15.24 -22.43
C ASN A 209 -7.89 15.57 -23.46
N GLU A 210 -7.09 16.60 -23.22
CA GLU A 210 -5.98 17.01 -24.09
C GLU A 210 -6.39 17.09 -25.57
N CYS A 211 -7.38 17.93 -25.89
CA CYS A 211 -8.00 17.99 -27.22
C CYS A 211 -7.01 18.29 -28.37
N ASN A 212 -5.81 18.81 -28.06
CA ASN A 212 -4.73 19.02 -29.02
C ASN A 212 -3.83 17.79 -29.22
N SER A 213 -4.11 16.66 -28.59
CA SER A 213 -3.40 15.40 -28.77
C SER A 213 -3.48 14.95 -30.23
N GLY A 214 -2.35 14.44 -30.75
CA GLY A 214 -2.28 13.86 -32.09
C GLY A 214 -3.03 12.54 -32.21
N GLY A 215 -3.45 11.92 -31.10
CA GLY A 215 -4.12 10.62 -31.06
C GLY A 215 -5.64 10.64 -31.28
N TYR A 216 -6.23 11.81 -31.54
CA TYR A 216 -7.65 11.93 -31.93
C TYR A 216 -7.83 11.78 -33.44
N ASP A 217 -8.71 10.87 -33.85
CA ASP A 217 -9.10 10.63 -35.24
C ASP A 217 -10.16 11.64 -35.69
N HIS A 218 -11.12 11.94 -34.80
CA HIS A 218 -12.22 12.84 -35.11
C HIS A 218 -11.80 14.31 -35.01
N LYS A 219 -11.67 14.97 -36.17
CA LYS A 219 -11.27 16.39 -36.26
C LYS A 219 -12.14 17.35 -35.46
N ILE A 220 -13.44 17.03 -35.26
CA ILE A 220 -14.34 17.87 -34.47
C ILE A 220 -13.95 17.95 -32.98
N ILE A 221 -13.25 16.94 -32.47
CA ILE A 221 -12.78 16.90 -31.07
C ILE A 221 -11.55 17.80 -30.88
N ARG A 222 -10.85 18.16 -31.96
CA ARG A 222 -9.58 18.87 -31.93
C ARG A 222 -9.77 20.38 -32.14
N PRO A 223 -8.87 21.23 -31.63
CA PRO A 223 -8.82 22.64 -32.00
C PRO A 223 -8.63 22.84 -33.51
N PRO A 224 -9.26 23.87 -34.12
CA PRO A 224 -10.14 24.84 -33.48
C PRO A 224 -11.61 24.35 -33.33
N ARG A 225 -11.96 23.18 -33.89
CA ARG A 225 -13.34 22.70 -34.01
C ARG A 225 -13.97 22.19 -32.71
N VAL A 226 -13.20 21.87 -31.68
CA VAL A 226 -13.72 21.46 -30.35
C VAL A 226 -14.72 22.47 -29.77
N VAL A 227 -14.60 23.75 -30.16
CA VAL A 227 -15.55 24.82 -29.82
C VAL A 227 -16.98 24.50 -30.28
N GLU A 228 -17.17 23.77 -31.38
CA GLU A 228 -18.48 23.32 -31.86
C GLU A 228 -19.15 22.39 -30.84
N LEU A 229 -18.39 21.44 -30.26
CA LEU A 229 -18.91 20.51 -29.24
C LEU A 229 -19.17 21.21 -27.90
N ILE A 230 -18.32 22.17 -27.52
CA ILE A 230 -18.53 23.00 -26.33
C ILE A 230 -19.86 23.75 -26.46
N LYS A 231 -20.10 24.41 -27.60
CA LYS A 231 -21.37 25.12 -27.86
C LYS A 231 -22.56 24.17 -27.85
N LEU A 232 -22.44 23.02 -28.53
CA LEU A 232 -23.50 22.00 -28.56
C LEU A 232 -23.91 21.55 -27.15
N ALA A 233 -22.94 21.26 -26.27
CA ALA A 233 -23.23 20.86 -24.89
C ALA A 233 -23.90 21.97 -24.07
N LYS A 234 -23.45 23.22 -24.24
CA LYS A 234 -24.02 24.38 -23.54
C LYS A 234 -25.44 24.70 -24.02
N GLU A 235 -25.67 24.68 -25.33
CA GLU A 235 -26.99 24.88 -25.93
C GLU A 235 -27.96 23.78 -25.50
N ARG A 236 -27.53 22.51 -25.55
CA ARG A 236 -28.37 21.37 -25.18
C ARG A 236 -28.75 21.37 -23.70
N SER A 237 -27.84 21.76 -22.82
CA SER A 237 -28.13 21.90 -21.38
C SER A 237 -28.91 23.18 -21.03
N GLY A 238 -29.13 24.09 -21.99
CA GLY A 238 -29.70 25.41 -21.72
C GLY A 238 -28.84 26.26 -20.77
N GLY A 239 -27.51 26.07 -20.82
CA GLY A 239 -26.54 26.76 -19.96
C GLY A 239 -26.51 26.28 -18.50
N LYS A 240 -27.16 25.16 -18.17
CA LYS A 240 -27.22 24.62 -16.80
C LYS A 240 -26.01 23.76 -16.42
N LEU A 241 -25.26 23.26 -17.41
CA LEU A 241 -23.99 22.57 -17.19
C LEU A 241 -22.84 23.49 -17.60
N LEU A 242 -21.78 23.49 -16.80
CA LEU A 242 -20.54 24.21 -17.09
C LEU A 242 -19.65 23.32 -17.95
N VAL A 243 -19.15 23.85 -19.08
CA VAL A 243 -18.45 23.05 -20.10
C VAL A 243 -17.05 23.61 -20.36
N SER A 244 -16.07 22.71 -20.44
CA SER A 244 -14.68 23.01 -20.79
C SER A 244 -14.03 21.91 -21.64
N THR A 245 -12.75 22.04 -21.93
CA THR A 245 -11.88 21.03 -22.54
C THR A 245 -10.44 21.32 -22.12
N SER A 246 -9.58 20.29 -22.02
CA SER A 246 -8.17 20.46 -21.62
C SER A 246 -7.20 20.37 -22.80
N PHE A 247 -5.94 20.70 -22.53
CA PHE A 247 -4.81 20.66 -23.45
C PHE A 247 -3.64 19.91 -22.80
N THR A 248 -2.74 19.37 -23.62
CA THR A 248 -1.51 18.70 -23.15
C THR A 248 -0.68 19.60 -22.23
N GLY A 249 0.13 18.97 -21.36
CA GLY A 249 1.00 19.65 -20.40
C GLY A 249 1.76 20.86 -20.95
N GLY A 250 1.69 21.99 -20.26
CA GLY A 250 2.44 23.20 -20.60
C GLY A 250 1.80 24.11 -21.66
N VAL A 251 0.64 23.76 -22.21
CA VAL A 251 -0.01 24.50 -23.30
C VAL A 251 -1.05 25.48 -22.76
N VAL A 252 -0.95 26.75 -23.17
CA VAL A 252 -2.00 27.76 -22.97
C VAL A 252 -3.05 27.59 -24.07
N PRO A 253 -4.35 27.39 -23.75
CA PRO A 253 -5.39 27.23 -24.76
C PRO A 253 -5.48 28.43 -25.71
N PRO A 254 -5.80 28.22 -27.01
CA PRO A 254 -6.06 29.31 -27.96
C PRO A 254 -7.23 30.20 -27.55
N ASP A 255 -7.24 31.44 -28.06
CA ASP A 255 -8.23 32.44 -27.70
C ASP A 255 -9.66 32.00 -28.04
N GLU A 256 -9.90 31.33 -29.17
CA GLU A 256 -11.23 30.83 -29.51
C GLU A 256 -11.76 29.81 -28.49
N VAL A 257 -10.89 28.98 -27.91
CA VAL A 257 -11.26 28.02 -26.88
C VAL A 257 -11.47 28.72 -25.54
N LEU A 258 -10.54 29.60 -25.14
CA LEU A 258 -10.67 30.38 -23.89
C LEU A 258 -11.97 31.19 -23.85
N ARG A 259 -12.45 31.69 -24.99
CA ARG A 259 -13.75 32.38 -25.07
C ARG A 259 -14.94 31.44 -24.93
N ALA A 260 -14.87 30.22 -25.48
CA ALA A 260 -15.98 29.29 -25.53
C ALA A 260 -16.29 28.58 -24.20
N VAL A 261 -15.26 28.20 -23.44
CA VAL A 261 -15.37 27.43 -22.19
C VAL A 261 -15.92 28.25 -21.02
N ASP A 262 -16.55 27.61 -20.03
CA ASP A 262 -17.04 28.27 -18.81
C ASP A 262 -15.96 28.39 -17.72
N PHE A 263 -15.00 27.46 -17.71
CA PHE A 263 -13.82 27.43 -16.85
C PHE A 263 -12.62 26.94 -17.66
N VAL A 264 -11.40 27.24 -17.24
CA VAL A 264 -10.20 26.87 -17.98
C VAL A 264 -9.59 25.60 -17.39
N LEU A 265 -9.48 24.54 -18.20
CA LEU A 265 -8.72 23.35 -17.87
C LEU A 265 -7.36 23.36 -18.58
N VAL A 266 -6.30 23.15 -17.82
CA VAL A 266 -4.91 23.04 -18.31
C VAL A 266 -4.21 21.89 -17.60
N HIS A 267 -3.12 21.39 -18.18
CA HIS A 267 -2.32 20.31 -17.60
C HIS A 267 -0.91 20.81 -17.25
N GLY A 268 -0.35 20.27 -16.16
CA GLY A 268 0.99 20.57 -15.68
C GLY A 268 2.03 19.52 -16.08
N ASN A 269 1.62 18.42 -16.74
CA ASN A 269 2.47 17.27 -17.04
C ASN A 269 3.82 17.69 -17.65
N GLY A 270 4.90 17.23 -17.02
CA GLY A 270 6.27 17.47 -17.49
C GLY A 270 6.77 18.91 -17.34
N GLN A 271 6.03 19.79 -16.66
CA GLN A 271 6.40 21.18 -16.47
C GLN A 271 7.10 21.43 -15.13
N LYS A 272 7.70 22.62 -15.02
CA LYS A 272 8.34 23.14 -13.80
C LYS A 272 7.49 24.25 -13.18
N PRO A 273 7.67 24.57 -11.89
CA PRO A 273 6.90 25.59 -11.19
C PRO A 273 6.85 26.94 -11.90
N GLU A 274 7.94 27.36 -12.55
CA GLU A 274 8.02 28.64 -13.27
C GLU A 274 7.04 28.69 -14.44
N ARG A 275 6.95 27.58 -15.20
CA ARG A 275 6.03 27.47 -16.33
C ARG A 275 4.58 27.42 -15.85
N ILE A 276 4.30 26.74 -14.73
CA ILE A 276 2.97 26.74 -14.11
C ILE A 276 2.52 28.17 -13.82
N ARG A 277 3.37 28.97 -13.16
CA ARG A 277 3.04 30.38 -12.84
C ARG A 277 2.83 31.23 -14.09
N GLU A 278 3.71 31.07 -15.08
CA GLU A 278 3.61 31.77 -16.36
C GLU A 278 2.25 31.48 -17.03
N MET A 279 1.85 30.21 -17.13
CA MET A 279 0.58 29.81 -17.73
C MET A 279 -0.61 30.49 -17.05
N VAL A 280 -0.67 30.47 -15.72
CA VAL A 280 -1.76 31.09 -14.95
C VAL A 280 -1.84 32.58 -15.24
N ARG A 281 -0.70 33.29 -15.18
CA ARG A 281 -0.62 34.73 -15.43
C ARG A 281 -1.03 35.09 -16.86
N THR A 282 -0.56 34.33 -17.86
CA THR A 282 -0.93 34.55 -19.27
C THR A 282 -2.42 34.36 -19.50
N ILE A 283 -3.00 33.27 -18.98
CA ILE A 283 -4.43 32.98 -19.13
C ILE A 283 -5.26 34.07 -18.44
N ARG A 284 -4.93 34.43 -17.20
CA ARG A 284 -5.62 35.52 -16.49
C ARG A 284 -5.55 36.84 -17.26
N ALA A 285 -4.36 37.27 -17.68
CA ALA A 285 -4.21 38.53 -18.40
C ALA A 285 -5.13 38.61 -19.63
N LYS A 286 -5.25 37.52 -20.39
CA LYS A 286 -6.21 37.42 -21.51
C LYS A 286 -7.66 37.55 -21.04
N LEU A 287 -8.09 36.75 -20.07
CA LEU A 287 -9.47 36.75 -19.57
C LEU A 287 -9.89 38.11 -18.99
N HIS A 288 -9.00 38.76 -18.24
CA HIS A 288 -9.21 40.11 -17.70
C HIS A 288 -9.31 41.15 -18.82
N SER A 289 -8.47 41.07 -19.85
CA SER A 289 -8.55 41.98 -21.01
C SER A 289 -9.88 41.89 -21.78
N TRP A 290 -10.61 40.78 -21.64
CA TRP A 290 -11.92 40.58 -22.26
C TRP A 290 -13.09 40.85 -21.31
N GLY A 291 -12.83 41.16 -20.03
CA GLY A 291 -13.86 41.32 -19.02
C GLY A 291 -14.61 40.01 -18.67
N THR A 292 -13.99 38.86 -18.94
CA THR A 292 -14.59 37.53 -18.70
C THR A 292 -13.68 36.69 -17.79
N PRO A 293 -13.48 37.07 -16.52
CA PRO A 293 -12.72 36.26 -15.56
C PRO A 293 -13.34 34.87 -15.43
N LYS A 294 -12.49 33.83 -15.34
CA LYS A 294 -12.88 32.43 -15.21
C LYS A 294 -11.91 31.71 -14.26
N PRO A 295 -12.37 30.72 -13.48
CA PRO A 295 -11.47 29.89 -12.70
C PRO A 295 -10.56 29.06 -13.61
N ILE A 296 -9.34 28.82 -13.14
CA ILE A 296 -8.35 27.96 -13.80
C ILE A 296 -8.15 26.73 -12.93
N VAL A 297 -8.18 25.56 -13.56
CA VAL A 297 -7.94 24.26 -12.91
C VAL A 297 -6.85 23.54 -13.69
N PHE A 298 -5.74 23.24 -13.01
CA PHE A 298 -4.84 22.20 -13.47
C PHE A 298 -5.52 20.86 -13.24
N ASN A 299 -6.06 20.24 -14.28
CA ASN A 299 -6.86 19.01 -14.15
C ASN A 299 -6.01 17.74 -14.03
N GLU A 300 -4.74 17.84 -14.42
CA GLU A 300 -3.78 16.74 -14.44
C GLU A 300 -2.36 17.30 -14.30
N ASP A 301 -1.62 16.81 -13.30
CA ASP A 301 -0.16 16.81 -13.24
C ASP A 301 0.32 15.78 -12.21
N GLY A 302 1.57 15.36 -12.33
CA GLY A 302 2.20 14.27 -11.59
C GLY A 302 2.23 14.43 -10.06
N THR A 303 2.93 13.51 -9.40
CA THR A 303 3.01 13.45 -7.94
C THR A 303 3.94 14.50 -7.30
N ASP A 304 4.47 15.44 -8.09
CA ASP A 304 5.35 16.51 -7.61
C ASP A 304 4.52 17.69 -7.08
N LEU A 305 4.63 17.96 -5.79
CA LEU A 305 3.85 19.00 -5.12
C LEU A 305 4.36 20.41 -5.39
N ARG A 306 5.56 20.59 -5.98
CA ARG A 306 6.10 21.92 -6.28
C ARG A 306 5.27 22.65 -7.34
N ASN A 307 4.74 21.91 -8.31
CA ASN A 307 3.86 22.49 -9.32
C ASN A 307 2.48 22.81 -8.73
N MET A 308 1.97 21.96 -7.84
CA MET A 308 0.76 22.23 -7.06
C MET A 308 0.89 23.54 -6.27
N GLU A 309 1.98 23.69 -5.51
CA GLU A 309 2.24 24.91 -4.74
C GLU A 309 2.27 26.15 -5.63
N ALA A 310 2.97 26.09 -6.77
CA ALA A 310 3.03 27.18 -7.72
C ALA A 310 1.67 27.56 -8.32
N ALA A 311 0.82 26.58 -8.64
CA ALA A 311 -0.53 26.84 -9.13
C ALA A 311 -1.41 27.50 -8.05
N LEU A 312 -1.36 26.97 -6.83
CA LEU A 312 -2.16 27.45 -5.70
C LEU A 312 -1.76 28.86 -5.26
N GLU A 313 -0.47 29.17 -5.24
CA GLU A 313 0.06 30.53 -4.98
C GLU A 313 -0.47 31.56 -5.99
N GLU A 314 -0.59 31.14 -7.26
CA GLU A 314 -1.17 31.94 -8.33
C GLU A 314 -2.70 31.83 -8.37
N GLY A 315 -3.36 31.25 -7.37
CA GLY A 315 -4.82 31.21 -7.30
C GLY A 315 -5.51 30.29 -8.32
N ALA A 316 -4.78 29.33 -8.91
CA ALA A 316 -5.34 28.28 -9.74
C ALA A 316 -5.58 27.00 -8.92
N SER A 317 -6.63 26.25 -9.28
CA SER A 317 -6.95 24.97 -8.65
C SER A 317 -6.04 23.85 -9.17
N TRP A 318 -5.99 22.73 -8.45
CA TRP A 318 -5.07 21.62 -8.73
C TRP A 318 -5.74 20.25 -8.76
N GLY A 319 -5.26 19.39 -9.65
CA GLY A 319 -5.72 18.03 -9.91
C GLY A 319 -4.56 17.04 -9.85
N TYR A 320 -4.56 16.19 -8.83
CA TYR A 320 -3.52 15.19 -8.62
C TYR A 320 -3.65 14.01 -9.60
N PHE A 321 -2.58 13.74 -10.34
CA PHE A 321 -2.47 12.58 -11.23
C PHE A 321 -1.29 11.70 -10.81
N ASP A 322 -1.59 10.47 -10.43
CA ASP A 322 -0.61 9.44 -10.10
C ASP A 322 -0.78 8.27 -11.09
N PRO A 323 0.11 8.16 -12.11
CA PRO A 323 0.01 7.12 -13.13
C PRO A 323 0.16 5.70 -12.54
N GLY A 324 0.79 5.57 -11.38
CA GLY A 324 1.05 4.27 -10.76
C GLY A 324 2.14 3.46 -11.43
N ARG A 325 2.15 2.16 -11.11
CA ARG A 325 3.13 1.18 -11.61
C ARG A 325 2.46 -0.07 -12.19
N ASN A 326 1.16 -0.03 -12.47
CA ASN A 326 0.38 -1.19 -12.93
C ASN A 326 0.46 -2.40 -11.99
N ASN A 327 0.40 -2.17 -10.67
CA ASN A 327 0.59 -3.21 -9.66
C ASN A 327 -0.46 -3.24 -8.53
N TYR A 328 -1.64 -2.66 -8.76
CA TYR A 328 -2.69 -2.43 -7.77
C TYR A 328 -2.31 -1.49 -6.61
N ARG A 329 -1.08 -1.57 -6.06
CA ARG A 329 -0.62 -0.77 -4.92
C ARG A 329 -0.46 0.71 -5.24
N ASN A 330 0.18 1.05 -6.37
CA ASN A 330 0.57 2.41 -6.72
C ASN A 330 -0.37 3.05 -7.75
N GLY A 331 -0.63 4.36 -7.61
CA GLY A 331 -1.41 5.12 -8.60
C GLY A 331 -2.89 5.23 -8.33
N PHE A 332 -3.52 6.08 -9.15
CA PHE A 332 -4.97 6.19 -9.32
C PHE A 332 -5.41 5.96 -10.79
N GLN A 333 -4.47 5.61 -11.66
CA GLN A 333 -4.66 5.57 -13.12
C GLN A 333 -4.56 4.17 -13.72
N SER A 334 -4.09 3.20 -12.95
CA SER A 334 -3.82 1.83 -13.40
C SER A 334 -4.82 0.85 -12.79
N PRO A 335 -5.72 0.25 -13.58
CA PRO A 335 -6.59 -0.84 -13.13
C PRO A 335 -5.81 -2.15 -12.87
N PRO A 336 -6.26 -2.98 -11.91
CA PRO A 336 -7.20 -2.60 -10.88
C PRO A 336 -6.57 -1.50 -10.00
N THR A 337 -7.38 -0.53 -9.59
CA THR A 337 -6.89 0.63 -8.85
C THR A 337 -7.16 0.47 -7.37
N ASN A 338 -6.13 0.58 -6.53
CA ASN A 338 -6.34 0.76 -5.10
C ASN A 338 -6.68 2.24 -4.81
N TRP A 339 -7.94 2.50 -4.46
CA TRP A 339 -8.47 3.84 -4.20
C TRP A 339 -8.11 4.41 -2.82
N LEU A 340 -7.39 3.66 -1.96
CA LEU A 340 -6.96 4.16 -0.67
C LEU A 340 -5.84 5.21 -0.80
N ILE A 341 -5.65 6.01 0.26
CA ILE A 341 -4.50 6.90 0.43
C ILE A 341 -3.32 6.07 1.00
N ASN A 342 -2.86 5.09 0.22
CA ASN A 342 -2.04 3.98 0.70
C ASN A 342 -0.54 4.08 0.36
N THR A 343 -0.10 5.11 -0.36
CA THR A 343 1.31 5.30 -0.74
C THR A 343 1.85 6.63 -0.22
N PRO A 344 3.19 6.78 -0.07
CA PRO A 344 3.79 8.03 0.37
C PRO A 344 3.39 9.23 -0.51
N SER A 345 3.38 9.03 -1.84
CA SER A 345 2.98 10.09 -2.79
C SER A 345 1.52 10.50 -2.66
N LYS A 346 0.59 9.56 -2.44
CA LYS A 346 -0.83 9.87 -2.20
C LYS A 346 -0.98 10.64 -0.88
N ARG A 347 -0.40 10.13 0.21
CA ARG A 347 -0.47 10.77 1.53
C ARG A 347 0.11 12.18 1.51
N ALA A 348 1.25 12.39 0.85
CA ALA A 348 1.85 13.71 0.68
C ALA A 348 0.89 14.71 0.01
N PHE A 349 0.23 14.31 -1.08
CA PHE A 349 -0.76 15.17 -1.75
C PHE A 349 -1.95 15.48 -0.85
N PHE A 350 -2.59 14.47 -0.25
CA PHE A 350 -3.78 14.68 0.57
C PHE A 350 -3.48 15.47 1.86
N ARG A 351 -2.30 15.28 2.46
CA ARG A 351 -1.80 16.11 3.57
C ARG A 351 -1.62 17.56 3.12
N LYS A 352 -0.97 17.80 1.97
CA LYS A 352 -0.79 19.15 1.42
C LYS A 352 -2.11 19.83 1.08
N ALA A 353 -3.09 19.09 0.56
CA ALA A 353 -4.43 19.59 0.28
C ALA A 353 -5.13 20.03 1.58
N ALA A 354 -5.09 19.21 2.63
CA ALA A 354 -5.66 19.53 3.92
C ALA A 354 -4.98 20.76 4.55
N GLU A 355 -3.65 20.81 4.56
CA GLU A 355 -2.85 21.96 5.01
C GLU A 355 -3.21 23.24 4.25
N TRP A 356 -3.29 23.18 2.91
CA TRP A 356 -3.61 24.34 2.08
C TRP A 356 -5.00 24.89 2.38
N VAL A 357 -5.99 24.01 2.57
CA VAL A 357 -7.37 24.40 2.89
C VAL A 357 -7.50 24.88 4.33
N GLY A 358 -6.66 24.41 5.25
CA GLY A 358 -6.77 24.68 6.69
C GLY A 358 -7.58 23.63 7.45
N ILE A 359 -7.59 22.38 6.96
CA ILE A 359 -8.30 21.24 7.58
C ILE A 359 -7.29 20.36 8.31
N VAL A 360 -7.66 19.91 9.51
CA VAL A 360 -6.95 18.82 10.19
C VAL A 360 -7.55 17.51 9.72
N PRO A 361 -6.80 16.66 8.99
CA PRO A 361 -7.34 15.41 8.50
C PRO A 361 -7.62 14.43 9.65
N PRO A 362 -8.54 13.46 9.44
CA PRO A 362 -8.79 12.40 10.40
C PRO A 362 -7.50 11.61 10.70
N LYS A 363 -7.30 11.28 11.97
CA LYS A 363 -6.22 10.40 12.45
C LYS A 363 -6.61 8.93 12.27
N GLY A 364 -5.62 8.04 12.21
CA GLY A 364 -5.82 6.58 12.19
C GLY A 364 -6.35 5.98 10.89
N VAL A 365 -6.48 6.75 9.82
CA VAL A 365 -7.02 6.29 8.52
C VAL A 365 -5.95 6.14 7.44
N THR A 366 -4.73 6.60 7.71
CA THR A 366 -3.55 6.39 6.86
C THR A 366 -2.42 5.81 7.69
N TYR A 367 -1.68 4.89 7.10
CA TYR A 367 -0.56 4.21 7.76
C TYR A 367 0.77 4.71 7.20
N GLU A 368 1.67 5.09 8.12
CA GLU A 368 3.03 5.57 7.85
C GLU A 368 3.95 5.03 8.95
N MET A 369 5.19 4.72 8.57
CA MET A 369 6.24 4.40 9.52
C MET A 369 7.28 5.51 9.53
N GLN A 370 7.60 6.01 10.73
CA GLN A 370 8.79 6.82 10.95
C GLN A 370 10.01 5.91 10.88
N ARG A 371 10.96 6.25 10.00
CA ARG A 371 12.26 5.61 9.94
C ARG A 371 13.32 6.44 10.68
N LEU A 372 14.02 5.81 11.61
CA LEU A 372 15.19 6.34 12.31
C LEU A 372 16.45 5.58 11.88
N ILE A 373 17.60 6.25 11.95
CA ILE A 373 18.91 5.60 11.87
C ILE A 373 19.40 5.45 13.31
N ILE A 374 19.48 4.22 13.79
CA ILE A 374 19.85 3.93 15.18
C ILE A 374 21.34 3.64 15.36
N ALA A 375 22.03 3.26 14.27
CA ALA A 375 23.48 3.12 14.27
C ALA A 375 24.09 3.44 12.90
N ARG A 376 25.34 3.92 12.93
CA ARG A 376 26.21 4.10 11.75
C ARG A 376 27.51 3.35 12.00
N LEU A 377 27.56 2.11 11.50
CA LEU A 377 28.71 1.23 11.57
C LEU A 377 29.62 1.44 10.35
N ASP A 378 30.76 0.74 10.32
CA ASP A 378 31.68 0.77 9.19
C ASP A 378 30.95 0.41 7.87
N PRO A 379 30.88 1.32 6.88
CA PRO A 379 30.14 1.13 5.65
C PRO A 379 30.83 0.18 4.66
N GLN A 380 32.04 -0.29 4.95
CA GLN A 380 32.77 -1.25 4.11
C GLN A 380 32.48 -2.70 4.48
N LEU A 381 31.88 -2.96 5.65
CA LEU A 381 31.54 -4.30 6.11
C LEU A 381 30.12 -4.66 5.68
N ASN A 382 29.96 -5.75 4.95
CA ASN A 382 28.66 -6.28 4.55
C ASN A 382 27.97 -6.93 5.75
N ARG A 383 26.86 -6.32 6.18
CA ARG A 383 26.08 -6.71 7.34
C ARG A 383 25.02 -7.72 6.94
N THR A 384 25.09 -8.92 7.49
CA THR A 384 24.21 -10.06 7.13
C THR A 384 23.34 -10.49 8.29
N VAL A 385 23.91 -10.57 9.48
CA VAL A 385 23.22 -10.93 10.72
C VAL A 385 22.34 -9.79 11.24
N CYS A 386 21.15 -10.14 11.75
CA CYS A 386 20.34 -9.29 12.61
C CYS A 386 19.57 -10.17 13.61
N ALA A 387 19.82 -9.97 14.91
CA ALA A 387 19.09 -10.66 15.98
C ALA A 387 18.61 -9.65 17.03
N VAL A 388 17.52 -9.97 17.73
CA VAL A 388 16.86 -9.10 18.71
C VAL A 388 16.66 -9.86 20.02
N GLY A 389 16.94 -9.22 21.15
CA GLY A 389 16.71 -9.77 22.50
C GLY A 389 17.26 -8.85 23.59
N ASP A 390 16.81 -9.03 24.84
CA ASP A 390 17.29 -8.27 26.00
C ASP A 390 18.67 -8.77 26.45
N ILE A 391 19.73 -8.12 25.96
CA ILE A 391 21.11 -8.61 26.14
C ILE A 391 21.62 -8.25 27.53
N ASN A 392 21.21 -7.13 28.11
CA ASN A 392 21.71 -6.67 29.41
C ASN A 392 20.77 -6.97 30.60
N GLY A 393 19.59 -7.53 30.35
CA GLY A 393 18.58 -7.86 31.35
C GLY A 393 17.84 -6.65 31.88
N ASP A 394 17.78 -5.54 31.13
CA ASP A 394 17.12 -4.30 31.56
C ASP A 394 15.63 -4.22 31.19
N GLY A 395 15.11 -5.27 30.53
CA GLY A 395 13.73 -5.40 30.09
C GLY A 395 13.44 -4.76 28.74
N LYS A 396 14.44 -4.23 28.03
CA LYS A 396 14.32 -3.73 26.65
C LYS A 396 15.03 -4.64 25.69
N GLU A 397 14.48 -4.76 24.50
CA GLU A 397 15.11 -5.54 23.44
C GLU A 397 16.24 -4.72 22.78
N ASP A 398 17.42 -5.33 22.69
CA ASP A 398 18.61 -4.84 22.01
C ASP A 398 18.78 -5.53 20.64
N VAL A 399 19.79 -5.12 19.88
CA VAL A 399 20.01 -5.61 18.51
C VAL A 399 21.45 -6.07 18.30
N VAL A 400 21.66 -7.31 17.85
CA VAL A 400 22.97 -7.79 17.38
C VAL A 400 23.09 -7.62 15.87
N ILE A 401 24.21 -7.04 15.42
CA ILE A 401 24.55 -6.89 14.00
C ILE A 401 25.94 -7.47 13.75
N GLY A 402 26.03 -8.35 12.75
CA GLY A 402 27.26 -9.04 12.36
C GLY A 402 27.59 -8.86 10.88
N SER A 403 28.88 -9.00 10.53
CA SER A 403 29.36 -8.85 9.16
C SER A 403 30.16 -10.04 8.63
N ARG A 404 30.16 -10.16 7.29
CA ARG A 404 31.01 -11.11 6.57
C ARG A 404 32.49 -10.77 6.66
N GLN A 405 32.85 -9.49 6.72
CA GLN A 405 34.24 -9.05 6.82
C GLN A 405 34.62 -8.75 8.26
N LYS A 406 35.88 -9.00 8.59
CA LYS A 406 36.50 -8.57 9.85
C LYS A 406 36.66 -7.05 9.88
N GLY A 407 36.48 -6.45 11.06
CA GLY A 407 36.69 -5.02 11.29
C GLY A 407 36.35 -4.60 12.72
N LYS A 408 36.61 -3.34 13.06
CA LYS A 408 36.46 -2.78 14.43
C LYS A 408 35.08 -2.96 15.06
N ASP A 409 34.06 -3.17 14.23
CA ASP A 409 32.66 -3.35 14.62
C ASP A 409 32.05 -4.54 13.88
N SER A 410 32.83 -5.60 13.59
CA SER A 410 32.34 -6.74 12.80
C SER A 410 31.22 -7.55 13.46
N LEU A 411 31.20 -7.63 14.80
CA LEU A 411 30.06 -8.10 15.58
C LEU A 411 29.80 -7.14 16.75
N VAL A 412 28.63 -6.52 16.76
CA VAL A 412 28.22 -5.52 17.75
C VAL A 412 26.84 -5.84 18.31
N TRP A 413 26.58 -5.37 19.52
CA TRP A 413 25.21 -5.16 19.99
C TRP A 413 24.90 -3.67 20.16
N LEU A 414 23.66 -3.31 19.85
CA LEU A 414 23.11 -1.97 19.95
C LEU A 414 22.19 -1.95 21.17
N GLU A 415 22.64 -1.31 22.24
CA GLU A 415 21.91 -1.16 23.51
C GLU A 415 20.81 -0.10 23.35
N GLN A 416 19.55 -0.48 23.62
CA GLN A 416 18.39 0.39 23.58
C GLN A 416 18.33 1.28 24.84
N ILE A 417 18.86 2.50 24.77
CA ILE A 417 18.75 3.44 25.89
C ILE A 417 17.35 4.09 25.90
N GLY A 418 16.87 4.49 24.72
CA GLY A 418 15.53 5.03 24.50
C GLY A 418 15.16 5.07 23.02
N MET A 419 13.96 5.59 22.69
CA MET A 419 13.35 5.52 21.35
C MET A 419 14.24 5.96 20.17
N GLY A 420 15.22 6.84 20.41
CA GLY A 420 16.22 7.25 19.40
C GLY A 420 17.63 7.36 19.95
N ASP A 421 17.90 6.83 21.14
CA ASP A 421 19.22 6.84 21.77
C ASP A 421 19.70 5.40 21.91
N TRP A 422 20.75 5.08 21.15
CA TRP A 422 21.28 3.74 21.01
C TRP A 422 22.79 3.77 21.18
N ARG A 423 23.32 2.81 21.94
CA ARG A 423 24.77 2.70 22.16
C ARG A 423 25.33 1.45 21.50
N VAL A 424 26.35 1.63 20.69
CA VAL A 424 27.08 0.52 20.06
C VAL A 424 28.11 -0.03 21.03
N HIS A 425 28.09 -1.34 21.25
CA HIS A 425 29.10 -2.08 22.00
C HIS A 425 29.66 -3.20 21.12
N VAL A 426 30.97 -3.43 21.17
CA VAL A 426 31.61 -4.44 20.33
C VAL A 426 31.65 -5.77 21.06
N ILE A 427 30.95 -6.78 20.51
CA ILE A 427 30.99 -8.17 20.98
C ILE A 427 32.33 -8.81 20.59
N ASP A 428 32.70 -8.70 19.31
CA ASP A 428 33.89 -9.31 18.72
C ASP A 428 34.29 -8.54 17.44
N ASP A 429 35.49 -7.96 17.40
CA ASP A 429 36.07 -7.29 16.22
C ASP A 429 36.96 -8.22 15.36
N GLU A 430 37.08 -9.47 15.80
CA GLU A 430 37.76 -10.56 15.12
C GLU A 430 36.74 -11.55 14.51
N ALA A 431 35.45 -11.27 14.64
CA ALA A 431 34.38 -11.99 13.95
C ALA A 431 34.45 -11.72 12.44
N GLU A 432 34.30 -12.78 11.65
CA GLU A 432 34.27 -12.73 10.20
C GLU A 432 33.49 -13.93 9.64
N MET A 433 33.17 -13.87 8.35
CA MET A 433 32.46 -14.91 7.62
C MET A 433 31.08 -15.22 8.21
N LEU A 434 30.42 -14.26 8.86
CA LEU A 434 29.07 -14.47 9.37
C LEU A 434 28.04 -14.40 8.23
N GLU A 435 27.15 -15.37 8.16
CA GLU A 435 26.03 -15.38 7.21
C GLU A 435 24.72 -14.91 7.86
N SER A 436 23.68 -14.66 7.05
CA SER A 436 22.38 -14.23 7.56
C SER A 436 21.77 -15.19 8.58
N GLY A 437 20.87 -14.65 9.39
CA GLY A 437 20.33 -15.25 10.58
C GLY A 437 21.04 -14.68 11.79
N GLY A 438 21.50 -15.58 12.64
CA GLY A 438 21.90 -15.29 14.00
C GLY A 438 20.71 -15.47 14.94
N VAL A 439 20.94 -16.10 16.07
CA VAL A 439 19.91 -16.28 17.10
C VAL A 439 20.54 -16.07 18.48
N LEU A 440 19.70 -15.63 19.43
CA LEU A 440 20.07 -15.50 20.84
C LEU A 440 19.48 -16.67 21.63
N GLY A 441 20.25 -17.17 22.60
CA GLY A 441 19.80 -18.26 23.48
C GLY A 441 20.75 -18.47 24.66
N ASP A 442 20.23 -18.95 25.79
CA ASP A 442 21.05 -19.33 26.95
C ASP A 442 21.71 -20.69 26.68
N VAL A 443 22.97 -20.67 26.24
CA VAL A 443 23.68 -21.86 25.77
C VAL A 443 24.28 -22.64 26.93
N ASP A 444 24.79 -21.96 27.95
CA ASP A 444 25.45 -22.58 29.10
C ASP A 444 24.60 -22.66 30.38
N GLY A 445 23.34 -22.21 30.32
CA GLY A 445 22.34 -22.36 31.36
C GLY A 445 22.51 -21.37 32.51
N ASP A 446 23.13 -20.23 32.24
CA ASP A 446 23.44 -19.22 33.24
C ASP A 446 22.45 -18.04 33.28
N GLY A 447 21.40 -18.12 32.46
CA GLY A 447 20.30 -17.16 32.40
C GLY A 447 20.59 -15.91 31.57
N ARG A 448 21.74 -15.84 30.89
CA ARG A 448 22.09 -14.74 29.96
C ARG A 448 21.96 -15.19 28.51
N LEU A 449 21.71 -14.25 27.60
CA LEU A 449 21.52 -14.56 26.19
C LEU A 449 22.86 -14.57 25.45
N ASP A 450 23.32 -15.74 25.07
CA ASP A 450 24.47 -15.92 24.19
C ASP A 450 24.07 -15.72 22.73
N PHE A 451 25.05 -15.46 21.87
CA PHE A 451 24.82 -15.25 20.44
C PHE A 451 25.34 -16.43 19.62
N ILE A 452 24.55 -16.93 18.68
CA ILE A 452 24.88 -18.06 17.81
C ILE A 452 24.80 -17.61 16.35
N ALA A 453 25.81 -17.93 15.54
CA ALA A 453 25.79 -17.65 14.11
C ALA A 453 26.57 -18.68 13.27
N GLY A 454 26.16 -18.81 12.00
CA GLY A 454 26.81 -19.68 11.04
C GLY A 454 27.72 -18.96 10.04
N GLY A 455 28.63 -19.74 9.47
CA GLY A 455 29.55 -19.35 8.42
C GLY A 455 28.89 -19.06 7.06
N ASP A 456 29.40 -18.08 6.32
CA ASP A 456 29.06 -17.85 4.92
C ASP A 456 29.67 -18.91 4.00
N TRP A 457 29.57 -18.73 2.69
CA TRP A 457 30.07 -19.69 1.70
C TRP A 457 31.58 -20.02 1.82
N ARG A 458 32.35 -19.25 2.60
CA ARG A 458 33.78 -19.46 2.84
C ARG A 458 34.05 -20.35 4.06
N SER A 459 33.09 -20.49 4.99
CA SER A 459 33.32 -21.15 6.28
C SER A 459 32.42 -22.37 6.50
N PRO A 460 32.97 -23.50 6.97
CA PRO A 460 32.21 -24.67 7.39
C PRO A 460 31.68 -24.58 8.82
N ASN A 461 32.01 -23.54 9.58
CA ASN A 461 31.81 -23.53 11.02
C ASN A 461 30.51 -22.84 11.45
N LEU A 462 29.94 -23.37 12.53
CA LEU A 462 28.99 -22.67 13.41
C LEU A 462 29.72 -22.22 14.67
N TRP A 463 29.36 -21.06 15.19
CA TRP A 463 29.94 -20.49 16.39
C TRP A 463 28.87 -20.07 17.38
N TRP A 464 29.27 -20.03 18.65
CA TRP A 464 28.55 -19.26 19.66
C TRP A 464 29.52 -18.33 20.40
N TRP A 465 29.01 -17.20 20.87
CA TRP A 465 29.73 -16.23 21.67
C TRP A 465 29.09 -16.20 23.04
N ARG A 466 29.88 -16.56 24.06
CA ARG A 466 29.43 -16.54 25.44
C ARG A 466 29.39 -15.12 25.98
N GLN A 467 28.24 -14.70 26.46
CA GLN A 467 28.06 -13.42 27.12
C GLN A 467 28.78 -13.40 28.48
N PRO A 468 29.73 -12.48 28.72
CA PRO A 468 30.33 -12.29 30.03
C PRO A 468 29.32 -11.68 31.04
N SER A 469 29.64 -11.72 32.33
CA SER A 469 28.76 -11.12 33.36
C SER A 469 28.51 -9.61 33.18
N ASP A 470 29.47 -8.92 32.56
CA ASP A 470 29.29 -7.55 32.06
C ASP A 470 29.23 -7.58 30.53
N PRO A 471 28.05 -7.44 29.90
CA PRO A 471 27.86 -7.61 28.45
C PRO A 471 28.66 -6.63 27.58
N LYS A 472 29.25 -5.58 28.19
CA LYS A 472 30.07 -4.58 27.52
C LYS A 472 31.50 -5.04 27.27
N GLN A 473 31.92 -6.13 27.92
CA GLN A 473 33.20 -6.77 27.63
C GLN A 473 33.11 -7.60 26.34
N LYS A 474 34.26 -7.95 25.75
CA LYS A 474 34.32 -8.83 24.58
C LYS A 474 33.82 -10.24 24.93
N TRP A 475 33.02 -10.81 24.04
CA TRP A 475 32.43 -12.13 24.27
C TRP A 475 33.40 -13.22 23.82
N GLN A 476 33.40 -14.35 24.52
CA GLN A 476 34.29 -15.45 24.17
C GLN A 476 33.66 -16.32 23.09
N ARG A 477 34.33 -16.43 21.94
CA ARG A 477 33.89 -17.26 20.80
C ARG A 477 34.29 -18.73 20.97
N PHE A 478 33.34 -19.63 20.71
CA PHE A 478 33.53 -21.07 20.64
C PHE A 478 33.02 -21.61 19.30
N VAL A 479 33.59 -22.74 18.85
CA VAL A 479 33.13 -23.44 17.65
C VAL A 479 32.13 -24.51 18.08
N ILE A 480 30.90 -24.46 17.55
CA ILE A 480 29.86 -25.47 17.78
C ILE A 480 30.19 -26.77 17.04
N GLY A 481 30.68 -26.65 15.80
CA GLY A 481 31.03 -27.77 14.94
C GLY A 481 31.41 -27.30 13.53
N SER A 482 31.86 -28.24 12.70
CA SER A 482 32.29 -27.99 11.32
C SER A 482 31.53 -28.90 10.35
N PHE A 483 30.95 -28.32 9.30
CA PHE A 483 30.02 -28.97 8.37
C PHE A 483 30.35 -28.60 6.92
N ALA A 484 29.41 -28.78 5.98
CA ALA A 484 29.51 -28.11 4.69
C ALA A 484 29.35 -26.59 4.85
N ASN A 485 30.00 -25.81 3.99
CA ASN A 485 29.97 -24.35 4.05
C ASN A 485 28.58 -23.76 3.81
N LYS A 486 28.40 -22.48 4.16
CA LYS A 486 27.18 -21.70 3.94
C LYS A 486 26.00 -22.19 4.79
N PHE A 487 25.86 -21.56 5.94
CA PHE A 487 24.67 -21.65 6.77
C PHE A 487 23.72 -20.52 6.42
N HIS A 488 22.45 -20.70 6.69
CA HIS A 488 21.48 -19.62 6.72
C HIS A 488 20.73 -19.72 8.04
N THR A 489 19.55 -19.09 8.11
CA THR A 489 18.78 -18.84 9.32
C THR A 489 18.86 -19.94 10.39
N GLN A 490 18.90 -19.47 11.64
CA GLN A 490 18.98 -20.27 12.85
C GLN A 490 17.73 -20.05 13.70
N LEU A 491 17.28 -21.11 14.37
CA LEU A 491 16.25 -21.05 15.40
C LEU A 491 16.80 -21.66 16.69
N TRP A 492 16.38 -21.08 17.82
CA TRP A 492 16.66 -21.61 19.15
C TRP A 492 15.33 -22.02 19.79
N ALA A 493 15.14 -23.32 20.01
CA ALA A 493 13.88 -23.88 20.51
C ALA A 493 14.12 -25.18 21.31
N ASP A 494 13.21 -25.52 22.21
CA ASP A 494 13.20 -26.83 22.87
C ASP A 494 12.67 -27.88 21.89
N VAL A 495 13.58 -28.54 21.18
CA VAL A 495 13.24 -29.45 20.08
C VAL A 495 12.89 -30.84 20.61
N ASP A 496 13.52 -31.26 21.71
CA ASP A 496 13.33 -32.61 22.28
C ASP A 496 12.45 -32.69 23.53
N GLY A 497 11.93 -31.54 23.99
CA GLY A 497 10.96 -31.42 25.07
C GLY A 497 11.59 -31.57 26.46
N ASP A 498 12.89 -31.37 26.59
CA ASP A 498 13.61 -31.47 27.86
C ASP A 498 13.66 -30.15 28.66
N GLY A 499 13.07 -29.08 28.10
CA GLY A 499 13.00 -27.75 28.69
C GLY A 499 14.24 -26.89 28.46
N LYS A 500 15.21 -27.36 27.66
CA LYS A 500 16.40 -26.60 27.25
C LYS A 500 16.34 -26.27 25.77
N GLY A 501 16.94 -25.15 25.39
CA GLY A 501 17.01 -24.77 23.98
C GLY A 501 18.07 -25.57 23.23
N GLU A 502 17.76 -25.89 21.98
CA GLU A 502 18.67 -26.40 20.97
C GLU A 502 18.64 -25.56 19.71
N LEU A 503 19.67 -25.75 18.87
CA LEU A 503 19.81 -25.04 17.62
C LEU A 503 19.23 -25.84 16.46
N VAL A 504 18.36 -25.22 15.67
CA VAL A 504 18.00 -25.69 14.33
C VAL A 504 18.58 -24.72 13.32
N THR A 505 19.19 -25.23 12.24
CA THR A 505 19.77 -24.36 11.21
C THR A 505 19.64 -24.96 9.81
N TRP A 506 19.48 -24.07 8.84
CA TRP A 506 19.57 -24.42 7.44
C TRP A 506 21.02 -24.39 6.96
N ASN A 507 21.58 -25.53 6.56
CA ASN A 507 22.90 -25.60 5.93
C ASN A 507 22.74 -25.73 4.41
N GLN A 508 22.97 -24.63 3.69
CA GLN A 508 22.82 -24.54 2.24
C GLN A 508 23.86 -25.38 1.49
N GLY A 509 25.10 -25.47 1.97
CA GLY A 509 26.13 -26.31 1.34
C GLY A 509 25.83 -27.81 1.45
N GLN A 510 25.24 -28.25 2.56
CA GLN A 510 24.80 -29.62 2.78
C GLN A 510 23.41 -29.89 2.16
N LYS A 511 22.67 -28.83 1.81
CA LYS A 511 21.25 -28.89 1.46
C LYS A 511 20.43 -29.63 2.51
N ALA A 512 20.71 -29.36 3.79
CA ALA A 512 20.10 -30.08 4.90
C ALA A 512 19.70 -29.17 6.06
N LEU A 513 18.56 -29.49 6.68
CA LEU A 513 18.17 -28.95 7.98
C LEU A 513 18.89 -29.76 9.06
N LEU A 514 19.57 -29.06 9.96
CA LEU A 514 20.33 -29.65 11.05
C LEU A 514 19.70 -29.27 12.38
N TRP A 515 19.61 -30.24 13.29
CA TRP A 515 19.36 -30.04 14.71
C TRP A 515 20.66 -30.30 15.47
N LEU A 516 21.08 -29.35 16.30
CA LEU A 516 22.31 -29.42 17.07
C LEU A 516 21.98 -29.29 18.56
N LYS A 517 22.28 -30.35 19.32
CA LYS A 517 22.09 -30.40 20.77
C LYS A 517 23.38 -30.08 21.52
N PRO A 518 23.38 -29.04 22.40
CA PRO A 518 24.51 -28.76 23.27
C PRO A 518 24.88 -29.96 24.15
N GLN A 519 26.17 -30.13 24.39
CA GLN A 519 26.64 -31.09 25.39
C GLN A 519 26.55 -30.50 26.81
N SER A 520 26.78 -31.31 27.83
CA SER A 520 26.87 -30.82 29.22
C SER A 520 27.96 -29.75 29.40
N ASP A 521 29.03 -29.82 28.61
CA ASP A 521 29.98 -28.73 28.41
C ASP A 521 29.76 -28.16 26.99
N PRO A 522 29.04 -27.03 26.85
CA PRO A 522 28.69 -26.47 25.54
C PRO A 522 29.89 -25.85 24.79
N THR A 523 31.08 -25.82 25.41
CA THR A 523 32.33 -25.43 24.74
C THR A 523 32.92 -26.55 23.88
N LYS A 524 32.40 -27.79 24.01
CA LYS A 524 32.73 -28.92 23.14
C LYS A 524 31.86 -28.91 21.89
N GLU A 525 32.23 -29.73 20.91
CA GLU A 525 31.45 -29.92 19.70
C GLU A 525 30.06 -30.47 20.02
N TRP A 526 29.01 -29.87 19.46
CA TRP A 526 27.63 -30.27 19.71
C TRP A 526 27.26 -31.52 18.91
N GLN A 527 26.26 -32.27 19.41
CA GLN A 527 25.74 -33.40 18.67
C GLN A 527 24.81 -32.91 17.56
N ALA A 528 25.12 -33.25 16.31
CA ALA A 528 24.33 -32.83 15.15
C ALA A 528 23.54 -33.99 14.53
N PHE A 529 22.28 -33.73 14.21
CA PHE A 529 21.34 -34.65 13.58
C PHE A 529 20.78 -34.00 12.32
N VAL A 530 20.57 -34.79 11.27
CA VAL A 530 19.92 -34.32 10.03
C VAL A 530 18.42 -34.51 10.16
N ILE A 531 17.67 -33.41 10.18
CA ILE A 531 16.20 -33.45 10.16
C ILE A 531 15.70 -33.83 8.77
N ALA A 532 16.21 -33.15 7.74
CA ALA A 532 15.82 -33.37 6.36
C ALA A 532 16.94 -32.99 5.39
N ARG A 533 16.88 -33.58 4.19
CA ARG A 533 17.71 -33.23 3.03
C ARG A 533 16.83 -32.71 1.90
N ASP A 534 17.46 -32.04 0.94
CA ASP A 534 16.80 -31.51 -0.26
C ASP A 534 15.64 -30.58 0.12
N VAL A 535 15.93 -29.68 1.06
CA VAL A 535 15.08 -28.54 1.40
C VAL A 535 15.59 -27.33 0.61
N GLU A 536 14.71 -26.39 0.31
CA GLU A 536 15.05 -25.15 -0.37
C GLU A 536 14.30 -24.02 0.35
N GLY A 537 14.88 -22.82 0.40
CA GLY A 537 14.37 -21.70 1.18
C GLY A 537 15.40 -21.21 2.20
N GLU A 538 15.13 -20.04 2.77
CA GLU A 538 16.06 -19.32 3.64
C GLU A 538 15.52 -19.07 5.04
N GLY A 539 14.19 -19.05 5.21
CA GLY A 539 13.51 -18.89 6.50
C GLY A 539 13.19 -20.20 7.20
N LEU A 540 13.04 -20.13 8.53
CA LEU A 540 12.55 -21.18 9.41
C LEU A 540 11.53 -20.60 10.39
N ALA A 541 10.48 -21.35 10.70
CA ALA A 541 9.53 -21.01 11.76
C ALA A 541 9.21 -22.25 12.62
N TRP A 542 8.71 -22.02 13.85
CA TRP A 542 8.42 -23.07 14.83
C TRP A 542 7.02 -22.84 15.42
N ALA A 543 6.03 -23.61 14.99
CA ALA A 543 4.62 -23.39 15.35
C ALA A 543 3.80 -24.69 15.26
N ASP A 544 2.73 -24.79 16.06
CA ASP A 544 1.76 -25.89 16.00
C ASP A 544 0.87 -25.74 14.77
N VAL A 545 1.24 -26.42 13.68
CA VAL A 545 0.56 -26.27 12.37
C VAL A 545 -0.52 -27.32 12.15
N ASP A 546 -0.52 -28.41 12.91
CA ASP A 546 -1.54 -29.46 12.82
C ASP A 546 -2.54 -29.50 13.99
N GLY A 547 -2.37 -28.61 14.97
CA GLY A 547 -3.30 -28.36 16.06
C GLY A 547 -3.25 -29.40 17.16
N ASP A 548 -2.16 -30.16 17.29
CA ASP A 548 -2.00 -31.20 18.31
C ASP A 548 -1.43 -30.69 19.64
N GLY A 549 -1.14 -29.39 19.73
CA GLY A 549 -0.57 -28.72 20.89
C GLY A 549 0.95 -28.78 20.97
N LYS A 550 1.63 -29.34 19.96
CA LYS A 550 3.09 -29.37 19.85
C LYS A 550 3.55 -28.63 18.61
N PRO A 551 4.59 -27.79 18.71
CA PRO A 551 5.10 -27.09 17.55
C PRO A 551 5.88 -28.01 16.61
N GLU A 552 5.78 -27.71 15.32
CA GLU A 552 6.56 -28.30 14.23
C GLU A 552 7.52 -27.30 13.61
N LEU A 553 8.53 -27.84 12.90
CA LEU A 553 9.45 -27.03 12.11
C LEU A 553 8.83 -26.73 10.75
N ILE A 554 8.84 -25.47 10.35
CA ILE A 554 8.47 -25.02 9.01
C ILE A 554 9.74 -24.55 8.31
N ALA A 555 9.99 -25.06 7.11
CA ALA A 555 11.13 -24.67 6.31
C ALA A 555 10.81 -24.76 4.82
N GLY A 556 10.97 -23.64 4.11
CA GLY A 556 10.63 -23.57 2.70
C GLY A 556 9.15 -23.84 2.46
N ASN A 557 8.87 -24.74 1.52
CA ASN A 557 7.51 -25.15 1.15
C ASN A 557 6.97 -26.33 1.97
N PHE A 558 7.63 -26.67 3.08
CA PHE A 558 7.37 -27.87 3.86
C PHE A 558 7.25 -27.56 5.34
N TRP A 559 6.52 -28.41 6.05
CA TRP A 559 6.59 -28.53 7.49
C TRP A 559 6.99 -29.96 7.90
N PHE A 560 7.64 -30.08 9.04
CA PHE A 560 8.29 -31.29 9.53
C PHE A 560 7.80 -31.62 10.94
N LYS A 561 7.15 -32.76 11.07
CA LYS A 561 6.64 -33.26 12.35
C LYS A 561 7.67 -34.20 13.00
N PRO A 562 8.11 -33.94 14.24
CA PRO A 562 8.98 -34.85 14.94
C PRO A 562 8.27 -36.20 15.19
N THR A 563 9.01 -37.30 15.10
CA THR A 563 8.52 -38.59 15.61
C THR A 563 8.68 -38.65 17.13
N SER A 564 8.21 -39.73 17.76
CA SER A 564 8.36 -39.92 19.23
C SER A 564 9.81 -39.91 19.71
N ASP A 565 10.76 -40.06 18.80
CA ASP A 565 12.20 -39.92 19.04
C ASP A 565 12.73 -38.92 18.02
N VAL A 566 12.94 -37.66 18.44
CA VAL A 566 13.36 -36.55 17.57
C VAL A 566 14.71 -36.76 16.90
N ARG A 567 15.50 -37.75 17.36
CA ARG A 567 16.78 -38.17 16.74
C ARG A 567 16.57 -39.06 15.53
N LYS A 568 15.37 -39.59 15.34
CA LYS A 568 14.98 -40.38 14.16
C LYS A 568 14.39 -39.49 13.08
N GLU A 569 13.89 -40.11 12.02
CA GLU A 569 13.29 -39.41 10.88
C GLU A 569 12.10 -38.55 11.32
N TRP A 570 12.00 -37.38 10.71
CA TRP A 570 10.85 -36.47 10.84
C TRP A 570 9.91 -36.69 9.66
N GLN A 571 8.60 -36.58 9.91
CA GLN A 571 7.62 -36.67 8.83
C GLN A 571 7.58 -35.35 8.07
N ARG A 572 7.74 -35.39 6.74
CA ARG A 572 7.75 -34.21 5.87
C ARG A 572 6.42 -34.08 5.13
N PHE A 573 5.81 -32.91 5.20
CA PHE A 573 4.57 -32.59 4.49
C PHE A 573 4.76 -31.33 3.65
N GLN A 574 4.31 -31.36 2.40
CA GLN A 574 4.36 -30.21 1.50
C GLN A 574 3.05 -29.42 1.61
N PHE A 575 3.13 -28.13 1.90
CA PHE A 575 1.95 -27.26 1.97
C PHE A 575 1.84 -26.29 0.78
N ALA A 576 2.97 -25.93 0.15
CA ALA A 576 3.03 -24.96 -0.96
C ALA A 576 3.78 -25.50 -2.20
N LYS A 577 3.50 -24.93 -3.37
CA LYS A 577 4.13 -25.29 -4.66
C LYS A 577 4.61 -24.07 -5.43
N GLY A 578 5.74 -24.20 -6.11
CA GLY A 578 6.26 -23.20 -7.06
C GLY A 578 6.89 -21.96 -6.40
N TYR A 579 7.07 -21.97 -5.08
CA TYR A 579 7.77 -20.95 -4.32
C TYR A 579 9.27 -21.27 -4.21
N VAL A 580 10.12 -20.26 -4.34
CA VAL A 580 11.59 -20.38 -4.32
C VAL A 580 12.20 -19.31 -3.42
N GLY A 581 13.37 -19.61 -2.82
CA GLY A 581 14.11 -18.63 -2.01
C GLY A 581 13.28 -18.02 -0.88
N THR A 582 12.47 -18.84 -0.21
CA THR A 582 11.42 -18.33 0.68
C THR A 582 11.92 -17.99 2.07
N VAL A 583 11.44 -16.88 2.60
CA VAL A 583 11.37 -16.58 4.04
C VAL A 583 9.97 -16.95 4.54
N VAL A 584 9.88 -17.41 5.79
CA VAL A 584 8.66 -17.97 6.36
C VAL A 584 8.36 -17.40 7.74
N GLU A 585 7.08 -17.14 7.99
CA GLU A 585 6.51 -16.82 9.28
C GLU A 585 5.24 -17.65 9.50
N ALA A 586 4.77 -17.76 10.74
CA ALA A 586 3.57 -18.53 11.07
C ALA A 586 2.73 -17.84 12.15
N ALA A 587 1.44 -17.65 11.89
CA ALA A 587 0.52 -16.95 12.79
C ALA A 587 -0.94 -17.27 12.46
N ASP A 588 -1.84 -17.11 13.44
CA ASP A 588 -3.29 -17.11 13.22
C ASP A 588 -3.70 -15.77 12.58
N LEU A 589 -3.90 -15.76 11.26
CA LEU A 589 -4.13 -14.53 10.49
C LEU A 589 -5.61 -14.24 10.28
N ASP A 590 -6.47 -15.24 10.44
CA ASP A 590 -7.91 -15.06 10.30
C ASP A 590 -8.72 -15.28 11.57
N ASN A 591 -8.02 -15.41 12.70
CA ASN A 591 -8.54 -15.56 14.06
C ASN A 591 -9.47 -16.76 14.20
N ASP A 592 -9.15 -17.87 13.53
CA ASP A 592 -9.89 -19.13 13.65
C ASP A 592 -9.29 -20.09 14.69
N GLY A 593 -8.17 -19.70 15.32
CA GLY A 593 -7.46 -20.47 16.33
C GLY A 593 -6.47 -21.48 15.74
N ARG A 594 -6.29 -21.53 14.42
CA ARG A 594 -5.27 -22.36 13.75
C ARG A 594 -4.21 -21.47 13.12
N ILE A 595 -3.01 -22.03 13.00
CA ILE A 595 -1.86 -21.31 12.45
C ILE A 595 -1.89 -21.38 10.93
N GLU A 596 -1.78 -20.21 10.31
CA GLU A 596 -1.44 -20.07 8.90
C GLU A 596 0.07 -19.86 8.70
N ILE A 597 0.55 -20.27 7.53
CA ILE A 597 1.95 -20.08 7.14
C ILE A 597 2.02 -18.95 6.13
N ILE A 598 2.97 -18.04 6.29
CA ILE A 598 3.23 -16.93 5.37
C ILE A 598 4.55 -17.20 4.65
N LEU A 599 4.55 -17.12 3.32
CA LEU A 599 5.76 -17.18 2.51
C LEU A 599 6.02 -15.86 1.81
N SER A 600 7.28 -15.44 1.84
CA SER A 600 7.82 -14.37 1.02
C SER A 600 8.97 -14.91 0.16
N GLU A 601 8.94 -14.73 -1.16
CA GLU A 601 10.03 -15.13 -2.05
C GLU A 601 11.20 -14.14 -1.97
N GLY A 602 11.91 -14.17 -0.85
CA GLY A 602 12.97 -13.24 -0.49
C GLY A 602 14.17 -13.20 -1.42
N ASP A 603 14.46 -14.30 -2.13
CA ASP A 603 15.59 -14.43 -3.06
C ASP A 603 15.17 -14.89 -4.46
N ALA A 604 13.95 -14.57 -4.87
CA ALA A 604 13.37 -15.02 -6.13
C ALA A 604 14.33 -14.82 -7.33
N GLN A 605 14.95 -13.64 -7.44
CA GLN A 605 15.85 -13.33 -8.57
C GLN A 605 17.16 -14.12 -8.48
N TYR A 606 17.71 -14.29 -7.28
CA TYR A 606 18.92 -15.07 -7.05
C TYR A 606 18.71 -16.53 -7.47
N PHE A 607 17.53 -17.08 -7.20
CA PHE A 607 17.12 -18.43 -7.64
C PHE A 607 16.58 -18.49 -9.08
N GLY A 608 16.83 -17.45 -9.89
CA GLY A 608 16.59 -17.45 -11.33
C GLY A 608 15.11 -17.29 -11.73
N ARG A 609 14.25 -16.85 -10.80
CA ARG A 609 12.87 -16.48 -11.13
C ARG A 609 12.91 -15.23 -12.01
N LYS A 610 12.36 -15.34 -13.22
CA LYS A 610 12.21 -14.19 -14.14
C LYS A 610 11.11 -13.24 -13.72
N GLU A 611 10.13 -13.77 -13.00
CA GLU A 611 9.05 -13.02 -12.36
C GLU A 611 9.56 -12.41 -11.05
N GLN A 612 8.96 -11.30 -10.65
CA GLN A 612 9.20 -10.68 -9.35
C GLN A 612 8.68 -11.59 -8.20
N GLY A 613 9.17 -11.35 -6.98
CA GLY A 613 8.87 -12.15 -5.80
C GLY A 613 7.42 -12.01 -5.33
N ARG A 614 6.87 -13.12 -4.83
CA ARG A 614 5.51 -13.20 -4.27
C ARG A 614 5.51 -13.19 -2.75
N VAL A 615 4.41 -12.70 -2.20
CA VAL A 615 4.04 -12.81 -0.79
C VAL A 615 2.63 -13.40 -0.72
N ALA A 616 2.45 -14.46 0.04
CA ALA A 616 1.17 -15.10 0.24
C ALA A 616 1.08 -15.76 1.62
N TRP A 617 -0.15 -15.90 2.11
CA TRP A 617 -0.43 -16.75 3.27
C TRP A 617 -1.18 -18.00 2.84
N PHE A 618 -1.04 -19.06 3.63
CA PHE A 618 -1.53 -20.39 3.32
C PHE A 618 -2.42 -20.86 4.45
N LYS A 619 -3.63 -21.29 4.09
CA LYS A 619 -4.61 -21.83 5.03
C LYS A 619 -4.78 -23.33 4.87
N ALA A 620 -4.61 -24.06 5.97
CA ALA A 620 -4.83 -25.50 6.02
C ALA A 620 -6.30 -25.86 5.75
N GLY A 621 -6.50 -26.98 5.06
CA GLY A 621 -7.82 -27.62 4.96
C GLY A 621 -8.20 -28.36 6.25
N SER A 622 -9.09 -29.35 6.14
CA SER A 622 -9.36 -30.28 7.23
C SER A 622 -8.21 -31.25 7.50
N ASP A 623 -7.38 -31.51 6.49
CA ASP A 623 -6.16 -32.30 6.62
C ASP A 623 -4.94 -31.39 6.33
N PRO A 624 -4.16 -30.99 7.35
CA PRO A 624 -3.00 -30.11 7.20
C PRO A 624 -1.83 -30.78 6.46
N ARG A 625 -1.93 -32.07 6.15
CA ARG A 625 -0.91 -32.82 5.39
C ARG A 625 -1.03 -32.64 3.88
N GLN A 626 -2.13 -32.05 3.41
CA GLN A 626 -2.35 -31.74 2.00
C GLN A 626 -1.74 -30.40 1.61
N ILE A 627 -1.83 -30.04 0.33
CA ILE A 627 -1.53 -28.67 -0.13
C ILE A 627 -2.55 -27.70 0.44
N TRP A 628 -2.06 -26.58 0.97
CA TRP A 628 -2.87 -25.56 1.62
C TRP A 628 -3.44 -24.60 0.60
N ARG A 629 -4.54 -23.93 0.97
CA ARG A 629 -5.14 -22.91 0.13
C ARG A 629 -4.26 -21.65 0.15
N GLU A 630 -3.80 -21.24 -1.01
CA GLU A 630 -2.99 -20.03 -1.20
C GLU A 630 -3.87 -18.77 -1.24
N HIS A 631 -3.41 -17.73 -0.56
CA HIS A 631 -3.98 -16.39 -0.56
C HIS A 631 -2.88 -15.36 -0.89
N VAL A 632 -2.79 -15.00 -2.17
CA VAL A 632 -1.73 -14.08 -2.66
C VAL A 632 -2.01 -12.64 -2.22
N LEU A 633 -0.99 -12.01 -1.63
CA LEU A 633 -0.99 -10.60 -1.21
C LEU A 633 -0.30 -9.69 -2.24
N ALA A 634 0.81 -10.15 -2.81
CA ALA A 634 1.54 -9.45 -3.86
C ALA A 634 2.37 -10.44 -4.71
N SER A 635 2.66 -10.08 -5.96
CA SER A 635 3.43 -10.92 -6.90
C SER A 635 4.41 -10.15 -7.78
N ASP A 636 4.69 -8.90 -7.41
CA ASP A 636 5.47 -7.94 -8.17
C ASP A 636 6.52 -7.25 -7.27
N LEU A 637 7.07 -7.98 -6.29
CA LEU A 637 8.03 -7.42 -5.33
C LEU A 637 9.48 -7.73 -5.72
N VAL A 638 10.38 -6.80 -5.44
CA VAL A 638 11.82 -6.97 -5.68
C VAL A 638 12.44 -7.64 -4.46
N ASP A 639 12.58 -8.97 -4.51
CA ASP A 639 13.23 -9.78 -3.46
C ASP A 639 12.79 -9.36 -2.04
N PRO A 640 11.50 -9.57 -1.70
CA PRO A 640 10.90 -9.20 -0.41
C PRO A 640 11.45 -10.02 0.77
N HIS A 641 12.72 -9.86 1.11
CA HIS A 641 13.45 -10.77 2.00
C HIS A 641 13.03 -10.66 3.47
N SER A 642 12.69 -9.46 3.94
CA SER A 642 12.26 -9.31 5.34
C SER A 642 10.74 -9.49 5.46
N LEU A 643 10.29 -10.44 6.27
CA LEU A 643 8.89 -10.77 6.54
C LEU A 643 8.66 -10.72 8.06
N ILE A 644 7.69 -9.92 8.51
CA ILE A 644 7.42 -9.67 9.93
C ILE A 644 5.91 -9.69 10.18
N VAL A 645 5.47 -10.35 11.25
CA VAL A 645 4.07 -10.40 11.65
C VAL A 645 3.90 -9.79 13.05
N ALA A 646 3.03 -8.79 13.18
CA ALA A 646 2.68 -8.16 14.46
C ALA A 646 1.40 -7.33 14.32
N ASP A 647 0.76 -7.01 15.45
CA ASP A 647 -0.33 -6.02 15.49
C ASP A 647 0.25 -4.59 15.40
N PHE A 648 0.53 -4.13 14.18
CA PHE A 648 1.11 -2.80 13.94
C PHE A 648 0.07 -1.69 14.10
N THR A 649 -1.22 -2.00 13.92
CA THR A 649 -2.31 -1.02 14.06
C THR A 649 -2.83 -0.85 15.49
N GLY A 650 -2.57 -1.82 16.37
CA GLY A 650 -3.08 -1.88 17.73
C GLY A 650 -4.56 -2.28 17.81
N ASP A 651 -5.11 -2.95 16.79
CA ASP A 651 -6.51 -3.35 16.72
C ASP A 651 -6.77 -4.79 17.17
N GLY A 652 -5.72 -5.50 17.59
CA GLY A 652 -5.75 -6.89 18.03
C GLY A 652 -5.67 -7.90 16.89
N LEU A 653 -5.57 -7.46 15.64
CA LEU A 653 -5.35 -8.33 14.47
C LEU A 653 -3.87 -8.31 14.08
N LEU A 654 -3.34 -9.46 13.71
CA LEU A 654 -1.96 -9.53 13.22
C LEU A 654 -1.88 -9.03 11.77
N ASP A 655 -1.02 -8.04 11.55
CA ASP A 655 -0.66 -7.48 10.27
C ASP A 655 0.63 -8.13 9.74
N ILE A 656 0.85 -8.04 8.43
CA ILE A 656 2.06 -8.55 7.79
C ILE A 656 2.85 -7.36 7.23
N CYS A 657 4.11 -7.22 7.62
CA CYS A 657 5.04 -6.25 7.04
C CYS A 657 6.13 -6.95 6.23
N VAL A 658 6.41 -6.43 5.04
CA VAL A 658 7.42 -6.93 4.13
C VAL A 658 8.33 -5.80 3.67
N ILE A 659 9.64 -6.07 3.59
CA ILE A 659 10.63 -5.10 3.08
C ILE A 659 11.36 -5.70 1.88
N GLU A 660 11.31 -4.99 0.75
CA GLU A 660 12.11 -5.28 -0.44
C GLU A 660 13.60 -5.05 -0.15
N MET A 661 14.47 -5.85 -0.77
CA MET A 661 15.91 -5.62 -0.73
C MET A 661 16.32 -4.41 -1.60
N ASP A 662 17.50 -3.86 -1.33
CA ASP A 662 18.07 -2.71 -2.04
C ASP A 662 18.54 -3.00 -3.49
N PHE A 663 17.92 -3.94 -4.19
CA PHE A 663 18.21 -4.26 -5.60
C PHE A 663 17.47 -3.35 -6.60
N THR A 664 16.71 -2.38 -6.10
CA THR A 664 16.01 -1.35 -6.86
C THR A 664 16.34 0.03 -6.30
N ASP A 665 16.20 1.08 -7.11
CA ASP A 665 16.48 2.47 -6.67
C ASP A 665 15.48 2.96 -5.60
N ARG A 666 14.35 2.26 -5.44
CA ARG A 666 13.27 2.67 -4.53
C ARG A 666 12.55 1.46 -3.93
N PRO A 667 13.24 0.68 -3.09
CA PRO A 667 12.63 -0.45 -2.39
C PRO A 667 11.50 0.05 -1.48
N GLN A 668 10.48 -0.77 -1.30
CA GLN A 668 9.29 -0.46 -0.52
C GLN A 668 9.25 -1.24 0.79
N VAL A 669 8.80 -0.56 1.85
CA VAL A 669 8.29 -1.19 3.07
C VAL A 669 6.77 -1.25 2.93
N ILE A 670 6.22 -2.45 2.93
CA ILE A 670 4.82 -2.74 2.60
C ILE A 670 4.16 -3.36 3.83
N LEU A 671 3.11 -2.70 4.32
CA LEU A 671 2.24 -3.20 5.37
C LEU A 671 0.94 -3.71 4.75
N PHE A 672 0.62 -4.97 4.99
CA PHE A 672 -0.68 -5.59 4.74
C PHE A 672 -1.48 -5.54 6.04
N VAL A 673 -2.38 -4.56 6.13
CA VAL A 673 -3.22 -4.33 7.30
C VAL A 673 -4.38 -5.31 7.31
N ASN A 674 -4.52 -6.10 8.37
CA ASN A 674 -5.57 -7.08 8.50
C ASN A 674 -6.91 -6.39 8.85
N ARG A 675 -7.98 -6.77 8.14
CA ARG A 675 -9.35 -6.28 8.35
C ARG A 675 -10.28 -7.37 8.89
N GLY A 676 -9.70 -8.48 9.33
CA GLY A 676 -10.38 -9.64 9.85
C GLY A 676 -10.72 -10.66 8.76
N SER A 677 -10.87 -11.91 9.19
CA SER A 677 -11.17 -13.06 8.30
C SER A 677 -10.18 -13.20 7.14
N GLY A 678 -8.89 -12.88 7.37
CA GLY A 678 -7.83 -13.00 6.38
C GLY A 678 -7.92 -12.03 5.21
N LYS A 679 -8.66 -10.91 5.35
CA LYS A 679 -8.73 -9.84 4.35
C LYS A 679 -7.72 -8.75 4.67
N PHE A 680 -6.93 -8.35 3.69
CA PHE A 680 -5.85 -7.38 3.88
C PHE A 680 -5.99 -6.13 3.00
N GLU A 681 -5.66 -4.98 3.56
CA GLU A 681 -5.43 -3.73 2.84
C GLU A 681 -3.93 -3.49 2.66
N THR A 682 -3.49 -3.11 1.46
CA THR A 682 -2.08 -2.92 1.15
C THR A 682 -1.64 -1.46 1.24
N HIS A 683 -0.64 -1.18 2.08
CA HIS A 683 -0.05 0.14 2.29
C HIS A 683 1.45 0.12 2.08
N VAL A 684 1.98 1.05 1.28
CA VAL A 684 3.41 1.34 1.24
C VAL A 684 3.69 2.36 2.34
N VAL A 685 4.32 1.93 3.43
CA VAL A 685 4.49 2.74 4.66
C VAL A 685 5.82 3.48 4.72
N ASP A 686 6.83 3.05 3.95
CA ASP A 686 8.08 3.77 3.69
C ASP A 686 8.67 3.34 2.32
N GLU A 687 9.60 4.12 1.77
CA GLU A 687 10.31 3.81 0.52
C GLU A 687 11.75 4.34 0.48
N GLY A 688 12.59 3.74 -0.35
CA GLY A 688 13.95 4.21 -0.65
C GLY A 688 15.05 3.64 0.24
N VAL A 689 14.71 2.78 1.20
CA VAL A 689 15.65 1.92 1.93
C VAL A 689 15.04 0.55 2.12
N GLY A 690 15.78 -0.46 1.65
CA GLY A 690 15.45 -1.86 1.79
C GLY A 690 16.10 -2.45 3.03
N SER A 691 15.80 -3.72 3.24
CA SER A 691 16.39 -4.48 4.34
C SER A 691 16.54 -5.95 3.96
N HIS A 692 17.62 -6.54 4.45
CA HIS A 692 17.79 -7.99 4.47
C HIS A 692 17.80 -8.45 5.91
N ASP A 693 16.96 -9.44 6.20
CA ASP A 693 16.84 -10.08 7.50
C ASP A 693 16.35 -9.15 8.62
N ALA A 694 15.39 -8.25 8.35
CA ALA A 694 14.81 -7.40 9.39
C ALA A 694 14.08 -8.24 10.47
N LYS A 695 13.94 -7.68 11.66
CA LYS A 695 13.37 -8.34 12.84
C LYS A 695 12.31 -7.46 13.50
N LEU A 696 11.30 -8.12 14.07
CA LEU A 696 10.39 -7.47 15.02
C LEU A 696 11.18 -7.04 16.25
N ILE A 697 10.88 -5.85 16.77
CA ILE A 697 11.45 -5.36 18.03
C ILE A 697 10.40 -4.55 18.82
N ARG A 698 10.47 -4.58 20.14
CA ARG A 698 9.66 -3.81 21.07
C ARG A 698 10.37 -2.51 21.45
N ILE A 699 9.71 -1.39 21.18
CA ILE A 699 10.11 -0.06 21.67
C ILE A 699 9.04 0.42 22.64
N GLY A 700 9.29 0.24 23.93
CA GLY A 700 8.24 0.34 24.95
C GLY A 700 7.20 -0.78 24.76
N ASP A 701 5.92 -0.42 24.66
CA ASP A 701 4.81 -1.36 24.45
C ASP A 701 4.48 -1.62 22.97
N LYS A 702 5.19 -0.96 22.03
CA LYS A 702 4.83 -0.97 20.61
C LYS A 702 5.72 -1.88 19.78
N PRO A 703 5.16 -2.60 18.80
CA PRO A 703 5.95 -3.27 17.79
C PRO A 703 6.60 -2.25 16.85
N ALA A 704 7.84 -2.53 16.50
CA ALA A 704 8.66 -1.82 15.55
C ALA A 704 9.45 -2.85 14.73
N ILE A 705 10.14 -2.39 13.69
CA ILE A 705 10.97 -3.24 12.85
C ILE A 705 12.38 -2.67 12.87
N VAL A 706 13.37 -3.50 13.17
CA VAL A 706 14.78 -3.16 12.99
C VAL A 706 15.34 -3.92 11.80
N GLY A 707 16.11 -3.23 10.97
CA GLY A 707 16.68 -3.84 9.78
C GLY A 707 17.87 -3.07 9.25
N LYS A 708 18.45 -3.62 8.19
CA LYS A 708 19.71 -3.13 7.63
C LYS A 708 19.80 -3.44 6.12
N PRO A 709 20.36 -2.52 5.32
CA PRO A 709 20.53 -2.74 3.89
C PRO A 709 21.45 -3.93 3.61
N PHE A 710 21.19 -4.65 2.52
CA PHE A 710 22.05 -5.75 2.07
C PHE A 710 23.25 -5.25 1.26
N THR A 711 23.02 -4.22 0.43
CA THR A 711 24.01 -3.62 -0.47
C THR A 711 23.77 -2.12 -0.61
N GLY A 712 24.56 -1.47 -1.45
CA GLY A 712 24.35 -0.07 -1.83
C GLY A 712 24.97 0.93 -0.86
N LYS A 713 24.53 2.20 -0.99
CA LYS A 713 25.20 3.35 -0.35
C LYS A 713 25.01 3.45 1.18
N ARG A 714 24.18 2.56 1.75
CA ARG A 714 23.76 2.60 3.17
C ARG A 714 24.18 1.36 3.97
N LEU A 715 25.14 0.59 3.47
CA LEU A 715 25.57 -0.70 4.04
C LEU A 715 25.97 -0.68 5.55
N GLY A 716 26.36 0.47 6.08
CA GLY A 716 26.66 0.66 7.51
C GLY A 716 25.51 1.23 8.36
N GLU A 717 24.37 1.55 7.77
CA GLU A 717 23.22 2.10 8.51
C GLU A 717 22.37 0.95 9.09
N VAL A 718 21.94 1.12 10.34
CA VAL A 718 20.89 0.29 10.96
C VAL A 718 19.66 1.15 11.16
N HIS A 719 18.53 0.65 10.67
CA HIS A 719 17.28 1.39 10.60
C HIS A 719 16.24 0.81 11.54
N LEU A 720 15.47 1.70 12.17
CA LEU A 720 14.31 1.37 12.98
C LEU A 720 13.08 2.00 12.32
N TRP A 721 12.08 1.19 12.00
CA TRP A 721 10.77 1.63 11.53
C TRP A 721 9.75 1.48 12.65
N MET A 722 9.09 2.58 12.98
CA MET A 722 8.03 2.61 13.99
C MET A 722 6.78 3.18 13.35
N MET A 723 5.62 2.55 13.60
CA MET A 723 4.35 3.16 13.26
C MET A 723 4.26 4.53 13.91
N GLU A 724 3.97 5.58 13.12
CA GLU A 724 3.79 6.90 13.70
C GLU A 724 2.70 6.80 14.77
N CYS A 725 3.05 7.17 16.01
CA CYS A 725 2.14 7.14 17.14
C CYS A 725 0.95 8.04 16.82
N ASN A 726 -0.13 7.49 16.30
CA ASN A 726 -1.38 8.22 16.19
C ASN A 726 -1.92 8.35 17.62
N PRO A 727 -1.99 9.57 18.19
CA PRO A 727 -2.67 9.72 19.46
C PRO A 727 -4.14 9.42 19.15
N ILE A 728 -4.62 8.35 19.78
CA ILE A 728 -6.02 7.95 19.93
C ILE A 728 -6.51 6.95 18.86
N ALA A 729 -6.51 5.67 19.25
CA ALA A 729 -7.46 4.69 18.77
C ALA A 729 -8.89 5.09 19.19
N PHE A 730 -9.86 5.08 18.27
CA PHE A 730 -11.28 5.03 18.64
C PHE A 730 -12.08 4.14 17.68
N THR A 731 -12.58 3.06 18.26
CA THR A 731 -13.91 2.47 18.15
C THR A 731 -14.84 3.03 17.06
N LEU A 732 -14.92 2.35 15.93
CA LEU A 732 -16.07 2.40 15.04
C LEU A 732 -17.21 1.53 15.58
N CYS A 733 -17.85 1.95 16.69
CA CYS A 733 -19.19 1.47 17.06
C CYS A 733 -19.83 2.37 18.12
N ALA A 734 -20.47 3.48 17.74
CA ALA A 734 -21.40 4.21 18.62
C ALA A 734 -22.32 5.15 17.83
N CYS A 735 -23.30 4.57 17.13
CA CYS A 735 -24.52 5.28 16.74
C CYS A 735 -25.80 4.63 17.30
N CYS A 736 -25.71 3.84 18.39
CA CYS A 736 -26.88 3.20 18.98
C CYS A 736 -27.16 3.42 20.47
N GLU A 737 -26.34 4.14 21.25
CA GLU A 737 -26.64 4.35 22.67
C GLU A 737 -26.60 5.81 23.10
N ARG A 738 -27.64 6.55 22.70
CA ARG A 738 -28.23 7.61 23.53
C ARG A 738 -29.75 7.50 23.46
N ARG A 739 -30.30 6.60 24.27
CA ARG A 739 -31.65 6.65 24.84
C ARG A 739 -31.80 5.50 25.84
N ARG A 740 -31.42 5.79 27.09
CA ARG A 740 -32.16 5.43 28.30
C ARG A 740 -31.69 6.31 29.45
#